data_AF-A0A9E6BMM2-F1
#
_entry.id   AF-A0A9E6BMM2-F1
#
_cell.length_a   1.000
_cell.length_b   1.000
_cell.length_c   1.000
_cell.angle_alpha   90.00
_cell.angle_beta   90.00
_cell.angle_gamma   90.00
#
_symmetry.space_group_name_H-M   'P 1'
#
loop_
_entity.id
_entity.type
_entity.pdbx_description
1 polymer ?
#
loop_
_entity_poly.entity_id
_entity_poly.type
_entity_poly.pdbx_seq_one_letter_code
_entity_poly.pdbx_strand_id
1 'polypeptide(L)'
;MLRELIGESPPPEKEKSALAGTKRGLKNIADIENHCQQHTMVSALDQPLKISLCRNLTDTAPAIEHLTLRQFASKMADAKADTKKSLPLVKLGSFKGGVAAKNLESISGVEGDYDAGLVSVDGAEARLRAANVAALIYTSASHTSDKPRWRVLCPTSKPLPPADRLALIERVNGALGGILADESFRPAQRYFYGNCATAWPADVRLIDGRSIDATDLKRVGKCEDLFSSPSPGRPTDWPKIKSALTHITDTADRDVWRDIGAALHDESGGSDHGYQVWCNWSEQSYKFDSLDQRRTWRGFGKTANPLTIGTLFHRALSAGWTHGVEILPDDFDDLPEPKNLRLSFLSPADCEASASRGYVIKGLIAPRDVACIFGAPGAGKSLLAPFLGYMSAKGTKAFGMRTKPVGVFYVAAEDGNGMRGRVKALKTAHGDAPGFQLVEGVSDLLAKNSADQVALKEAVKAQRPGLIFIDTLAMAFPGLEENSAMAMGRVVAVARSLTKWGAAVVLIHHDTKAADATPRGHSLLNGALDVALHVKRGDGGIIRGELTKNRNGSCDRDIAFTIQIEHGGIDEDGDTITLPRASELTAGESFMPKLTRSENLALEALEAEMRVAELCSDEMDQAVSVPIDDWRRSIEGDDRFYSGDKRNSFNVAFKRALGGLSDKGVIEIVTGDGGGADHAKPIVIRDLPHEQGV
;
A
#
# COMPACT_ATOMS: atom_id res chain seq x y z
N MET A 1 -17.56 45.96 -33.24
CA MET A 1 -17.91 44.63 -33.80
C MET A 1 -17.99 43.64 -32.65
N LEU A 2 -19.07 43.77 -31.90
CA LEU A 2 -19.34 43.13 -30.62
C LEU A 2 -20.81 42.66 -30.67
N ARG A 3 -21.07 41.58 -29.95
CA ARG A 3 -22.34 40.89 -29.65
C ARG A 3 -23.60 41.77 -29.56
N GLU A 4 -24.74 41.07 -29.63
CA GLU A 4 -26.12 41.37 -29.16
C GLU A 4 -27.15 41.58 -30.29
N LEU A 5 -28.38 41.05 -30.32
CA LEU A 5 -29.28 40.33 -29.39
C LEU A 5 -30.41 39.66 -30.24
N ILE A 6 -30.81 38.43 -29.85
CA ILE A 6 -32.18 37.85 -29.80
C ILE A 6 -33.15 38.00 -31.01
N GLY A 7 -33.75 36.87 -31.44
CA GLY A 7 -35.01 36.86 -32.17
C GLY A 7 -35.53 35.45 -32.50
N GLU A 8 -36.62 35.05 -31.84
CA GLU A 8 -37.31 33.76 -31.92
C GLU A 8 -38.03 33.48 -33.26
N SER A 9 -38.36 32.20 -33.48
CA SER A 9 -39.04 31.56 -34.63
C SER A 9 -40.47 32.05 -34.93
N PRO A 10 -41.01 31.72 -36.12
CA PRO A 10 -42.29 30.99 -36.20
C PRO A 10 -42.36 29.88 -37.31
N PRO A 11 -43.46 29.08 -37.40
CA PRO A 11 -43.42 27.63 -37.71
C PRO A 11 -44.19 27.22 -39.02
N PRO A 12 -44.80 26.01 -39.17
CA PRO A 12 -44.44 25.02 -40.19
C PRO A 12 -45.49 24.81 -41.31
N GLU A 13 -45.05 24.32 -42.48
CA GLU A 13 -45.94 23.93 -43.59
C GLU A 13 -46.23 22.42 -43.65
N LYS A 14 -47.50 22.14 -43.93
CA LYS A 14 -48.12 20.84 -44.16
C LYS A 14 -47.94 20.44 -45.63
N GLU A 15 -47.77 19.15 -45.92
CA GLU A 15 -48.33 18.61 -47.16
C GLU A 15 -48.76 17.14 -47.04
N LYS A 16 -49.84 16.83 -47.76
CA LYS A 16 -50.70 15.66 -47.66
C LYS A 16 -50.33 14.58 -48.69
N SER A 17 -50.64 13.34 -48.34
CA SER A 17 -51.34 12.34 -49.17
C SER A 17 -50.67 11.76 -50.44
N ALA A 18 -50.46 10.44 -50.43
CA ALA A 18 -51.02 9.55 -51.45
C ALA A 18 -51.10 8.09 -50.95
N LEU A 19 -52.25 7.47 -51.19
CA LEU A 19 -52.65 6.12 -50.78
C LEU A 19 -53.07 5.35 -52.04
N ALA A 20 -52.53 4.16 -52.32
CA ALA A 20 -53.20 3.16 -53.19
C ALA A 20 -52.56 1.76 -53.12
N GLY A 21 -53.35 0.79 -52.63
CA GLY A 21 -53.37 -0.64 -53.01
C GLY A 21 -52.23 -1.52 -52.49
N THR A 22 -52.45 -2.55 -51.66
CA THR A 22 -53.29 -3.70 -51.99
C THR A 22 -53.71 -4.46 -50.71
N LYS A 23 -55.01 -4.71 -50.56
CA LYS A 23 -55.61 -5.53 -49.51
C LYS A 23 -55.38 -7.03 -49.76
N ARG A 24 -54.99 -7.78 -48.73
CA ARG A 24 -55.45 -9.16 -48.50
C ARG A 24 -55.38 -9.50 -47.01
N GLY A 25 -56.56 -9.81 -46.43
CA GLY A 25 -56.67 -10.66 -45.23
C GLY A 25 -56.81 -9.97 -43.88
N LEU A 26 -57.94 -9.28 -43.64
CA LEU A 26 -58.46 -9.08 -42.28
C LEU A 26 -59.24 -10.34 -41.87
N LYS A 27 -58.89 -10.95 -40.73
CA LYS A 27 -59.85 -11.69 -39.90
C LYS A 27 -60.05 -10.90 -38.61
N ASN A 28 -61.32 -10.54 -38.41
CA ASN A 28 -62.03 -10.17 -37.18
C ASN A 28 -61.68 -8.85 -36.46
N ILE A 29 -62.59 -7.88 -36.63
CA ILE A 29 -62.71 -6.63 -35.88
C ILE A 29 -63.18 -6.89 -34.43
N ALA A 30 -63.81 -8.03 -34.16
CA ALA A 30 -64.18 -8.44 -32.80
C ALA A 30 -62.97 -8.75 -31.90
N ASP A 31 -61.83 -9.13 -32.48
CA ASP A 31 -60.60 -9.36 -31.72
C ASP A 31 -59.89 -8.05 -31.35
N ILE A 32 -60.11 -6.99 -32.14
CA ILE A 32 -59.56 -5.65 -31.88
C ILE A 32 -60.40 -4.93 -30.80
N GLU A 33 -61.72 -5.07 -30.81
CA GLU A 33 -62.58 -4.50 -29.76
C GLU A 33 -62.44 -5.25 -28.42
N ASN A 34 -62.18 -6.57 -28.42
CA ASN A 34 -61.78 -7.30 -27.21
C ASN A 34 -60.32 -7.02 -26.79
N HIS A 35 -59.45 -6.50 -27.65
CA HIS A 35 -58.11 -6.03 -27.28
C HIS A 35 -58.11 -4.59 -26.74
N CYS A 36 -59.12 -3.78 -27.08
CA CYS A 36 -59.21 -2.37 -26.68
C CYS A 36 -60.04 -2.12 -25.41
N GLN A 37 -60.57 -3.17 -24.77
CA GLN A 37 -61.22 -3.08 -23.45
C GLN A 37 -60.58 -4.01 -22.42
N GLN A 38 -59.39 -3.66 -21.93
CA GLN A 38 -58.98 -3.71 -20.51
C GLN A 38 -57.50 -3.33 -20.36
N HIS A 39 -57.20 -2.55 -19.30
CA HIS A 39 -55.92 -1.94 -18.92
C HIS A 39 -55.59 -0.57 -19.54
N THR A 40 -56.26 0.46 -19.02
CA THR A 40 -55.61 1.74 -18.74
C THR A 40 -54.26 1.46 -18.06
N MET A 41 -53.13 1.66 -18.75
CA MET A 41 -51.81 1.49 -18.16
C MET A 41 -51.56 2.61 -17.16
N VAL A 42 -51.97 2.41 -15.90
CA VAL A 42 -51.60 3.29 -14.78
C VAL A 42 -50.08 3.26 -14.64
N SER A 43 -49.42 4.43 -14.70
CA SER A 43 -47.96 4.53 -14.51
C SER A 43 -47.56 3.86 -13.20
N ALA A 44 -46.44 3.16 -13.19
CA ALA A 44 -45.91 2.52 -11.98
C ALA A 44 -45.65 3.52 -10.84
N LEU A 45 -45.44 4.81 -11.16
CA LEU A 45 -45.30 5.87 -10.16
C LEU A 45 -46.61 6.26 -9.47
N ASP A 46 -47.75 5.95 -10.09
CA ASP A 46 -49.11 6.30 -9.65
C ASP A 46 -49.83 5.13 -8.98
N GLN A 47 -49.16 3.99 -8.81
CA GLN A 47 -49.67 2.85 -8.06
C GLN A 47 -49.54 3.09 -6.55
N PRO A 48 -50.60 2.87 -5.74
CA PRO A 48 -50.52 3.00 -4.28
C PRO A 48 -49.60 1.94 -3.66
N LEU A 49 -48.61 2.38 -2.88
CA LEU A 49 -47.63 1.53 -2.20
C LEU A 49 -47.85 1.58 -0.69
N LYS A 50 -47.65 0.45 0.00
CA LYS A 50 -47.49 0.46 1.45
C LYS A 50 -46.09 0.96 1.79
N ILE A 51 -46.00 2.12 2.42
CA ILE A 51 -44.76 2.78 2.83
C ILE A 51 -44.75 2.90 4.35
N SER A 52 -43.73 2.34 4.99
CA SER A 52 -43.46 2.50 6.41
C SER A 52 -42.63 3.76 6.64
N LEU A 53 -43.15 4.68 7.44
CA LEU A 53 -42.51 5.94 7.81
C LEU A 53 -42.19 5.95 9.31
N CYS A 54 -40.91 6.16 9.63
CA CYS A 54 -40.43 6.32 11.00
C CYS A 54 -40.14 7.80 11.25
N ARG A 55 -40.52 8.29 12.43
CA ARG A 55 -40.28 9.71 12.79
C ARG A 55 -38.79 10.04 12.87
N ASN A 56 -37.97 9.08 13.28
CA ASN A 56 -36.51 9.17 13.40
C ASN A 56 -35.90 7.76 13.58
N LEU A 57 -34.59 7.67 13.82
CA LEU A 57 -33.87 6.40 13.98
C LEU A 57 -34.34 5.54 15.17
N THR A 58 -34.78 6.17 16.27
CA THR A 58 -35.17 5.48 17.50
C THR A 58 -36.62 5.03 17.48
N ASP A 59 -37.40 5.46 16.49
CA ASP A 59 -38.77 5.01 16.28
C ASP A 59 -38.80 3.53 15.87
N THR A 60 -39.47 2.74 16.69
CA THR A 60 -39.62 1.29 16.54
C THR A 60 -41.01 0.90 16.04
N ALA A 61 -41.93 1.86 15.87
CA ALA A 61 -43.32 1.63 15.46
C ALA A 61 -43.67 2.51 14.24
N PRO A 62 -43.28 2.07 13.01
CA PRO A 62 -43.49 2.86 11.81
C PRO A 62 -44.98 3.07 11.53
N ALA A 63 -45.34 4.28 11.12
CA ALA A 63 -46.65 4.54 10.53
C ALA A 63 -46.68 3.93 9.12
N ILE A 64 -47.69 3.11 8.82
CA ILE A 64 -47.89 2.55 7.49
C ILE A 64 -48.85 3.46 6.74
N GLU A 65 -48.37 4.09 5.68
CA GLU A 65 -49.16 4.93 4.80
C GLU A 65 -49.30 4.27 3.42
N HIS A 66 -50.41 4.58 2.74
CA HIS A 66 -50.70 4.12 1.38
C HIS A 66 -50.55 5.29 0.42
N LEU A 67 -49.37 5.43 -0.20
CA LEU A 67 -49.02 6.58 -1.03
C LEU A 67 -48.46 6.12 -2.37
N THR A 68 -48.68 6.92 -3.41
CA THR A 68 -47.94 6.80 -4.67
C THR A 68 -46.54 7.41 -4.53
N LEU A 69 -45.59 7.07 -5.42
CA LEU A 69 -44.27 7.71 -5.38
C LEU A 69 -44.36 9.21 -5.69
N ARG A 70 -45.32 9.65 -6.51
CA ARG A 70 -45.55 11.08 -6.75
C ARG A 70 -46.03 11.81 -5.50
N GLN A 71 -46.99 11.23 -4.78
CA GLN A 71 -47.46 11.77 -3.49
C GLN A 71 -46.34 11.78 -2.45
N PHE A 72 -45.50 10.75 -2.44
CA PHE A 72 -44.38 10.67 -1.53
C PHE A 72 -43.27 11.69 -1.85
N ALA A 73 -42.99 11.95 -3.14
CA ALA A 73 -42.08 13.02 -3.56
C ALA A 73 -42.53 14.39 -3.04
N SER A 74 -43.83 14.70 -3.12
CA SER A 74 -44.38 15.93 -2.54
C SER A 74 -44.19 15.97 -1.02
N LYS A 75 -44.45 14.86 -0.31
CA LYS A 75 -44.25 14.76 1.14
C LYS A 75 -42.78 14.91 1.56
N MET A 76 -41.83 14.48 0.73
CA MET A 76 -40.40 14.65 0.97
C MET A 76 -39.96 16.12 0.92
N ALA A 77 -40.57 16.92 0.04
CA ALA A 77 -40.28 18.35 -0.07
C ALA A 77 -40.65 19.11 1.21
N ASP A 78 -41.75 18.70 1.86
CA ASP A 78 -42.27 19.32 3.09
C ASP A 78 -41.57 18.85 4.36
N ALA A 79 -40.87 17.72 4.34
CA ALA A 79 -40.16 17.17 5.49
C ALA A 79 -38.89 17.97 5.78
N LYS A 80 -38.84 18.68 6.91
CA LYS A 80 -37.69 19.48 7.36
C LYS A 80 -37.30 19.14 8.80
N ALA A 81 -36.00 19.11 9.09
CA ALA A 81 -35.49 18.95 10.46
C ALA A 81 -34.17 19.72 10.66
N ASP A 82 -33.85 20.05 11.91
CA ASP A 82 -32.63 20.81 12.25
C ASP A 82 -31.35 19.99 12.11
N THR A 83 -31.45 18.67 12.28
CA THR A 83 -30.30 17.76 12.18
C THR A 83 -30.66 16.48 11.43
N LYS A 84 -29.67 15.84 10.79
CA LYS A 84 -29.85 14.56 10.07
C LYS A 84 -30.46 13.46 10.93
N LYS A 85 -30.15 13.39 12.24
CA LYS A 85 -30.68 12.36 13.14
C LYS A 85 -32.17 12.51 13.43
N SER A 86 -32.70 13.73 13.26
CA SER A 86 -34.10 14.07 13.46
C SER A 86 -34.94 13.94 12.19
N LEU A 87 -34.33 13.60 11.05
CA LEU A 87 -35.07 13.37 9.82
C LEU A 87 -35.89 12.07 9.89
N PRO A 88 -37.06 12.04 9.25
CA PRO A 88 -37.85 10.82 9.13
C PRO A 88 -37.13 9.80 8.23
N LEU A 89 -37.45 8.52 8.44
CA LEU A 89 -36.93 7.43 7.62
C LEU A 89 -38.06 6.72 6.87
N VAL A 90 -37.74 6.25 5.66
CA VAL A 90 -38.66 5.53 4.78
C VAL A 90 -38.23 4.07 4.57
N LYS A 91 -39.23 3.21 4.41
CA LYS A 91 -39.14 1.87 3.81
C LYS A 91 -40.38 1.60 2.96
N LEU A 92 -40.21 1.19 1.70
CA LEU A 92 -41.20 0.62 0.80
C LEU A 92 -41.57 -0.80 1.23
N GLY A 93 -42.37 -0.89 2.29
CA GLY A 93 -42.86 -2.15 2.84
C GLY A 93 -43.65 -1.91 4.12
N SER A 94 -44.14 -3.00 4.71
CA SER A 94 -44.89 -2.97 5.96
C SER A 94 -44.23 -3.84 7.02
N PHE A 95 -44.25 -3.39 8.27
CA PHE A 95 -43.70 -4.09 9.42
C PHE A 95 -44.81 -4.51 10.40
N LYS A 96 -44.62 -5.64 11.08
CA LYS A 96 -45.49 -6.15 12.12
C LYS A 96 -44.72 -6.37 13.43
N GLY A 97 -45.03 -5.60 14.46
CA GLY A 97 -44.42 -5.78 15.79
C GLY A 97 -42.97 -5.28 15.91
N GLY A 98 -42.59 -4.26 15.14
CA GLY A 98 -41.30 -3.56 15.22
C GLY A 98 -40.53 -3.50 13.90
N VAL A 99 -39.42 -2.77 13.86
CA VAL A 99 -38.64 -2.47 12.63
C VAL A 99 -37.52 -3.47 12.29
N ALA A 100 -37.48 -4.63 12.96
CA ALA A 100 -36.48 -5.66 12.69
C ALA A 100 -36.78 -6.41 11.38
N ALA A 101 -35.76 -7.01 10.75
CA ALA A 101 -35.93 -7.79 9.51
C ALA A 101 -36.95 -8.93 9.62
N LYS A 102 -36.98 -9.62 10.77
CA LYS A 102 -37.96 -10.68 11.07
C LYS A 102 -39.42 -10.19 11.12
N ASN A 103 -39.63 -8.89 11.28
CA ASN A 103 -40.93 -8.25 11.39
C ASN A 103 -41.38 -7.63 10.06
N LEU A 104 -40.56 -7.67 9.01
CA LEU A 104 -40.95 -7.18 7.68
C LEU A 104 -41.97 -8.16 7.09
N GLU A 105 -43.19 -7.70 6.83
CA GLU A 105 -44.32 -8.53 6.40
C GLU A 105 -44.44 -8.57 4.87
N SER A 106 -44.29 -7.41 4.22
CA SER A 106 -44.34 -7.30 2.76
C SER A 106 -43.45 -6.16 2.28
N ILE A 107 -43.00 -6.24 1.03
CA ILE A 107 -42.32 -5.15 0.31
C ILE A 107 -43.23 -4.60 -0.78
N SER A 108 -43.25 -3.28 -0.94
CA SER A 108 -43.96 -2.59 -2.05
C SER A 108 -42.97 -1.96 -3.04
N GLY A 109 -41.69 -2.26 -2.86
CA GLY A 109 -40.59 -1.64 -3.59
C GLY A 109 -39.26 -1.90 -2.90
N VAL A 110 -38.20 -1.38 -3.49
CA VAL A 110 -36.83 -1.48 -2.98
C VAL A 110 -36.15 -0.12 -2.96
N GLU A 111 -35.23 0.04 -2.01
CA GLU A 111 -34.49 1.27 -1.76
C GLU A 111 -32.99 1.01 -1.88
N GLY A 112 -32.31 1.85 -2.66
CA GLY A 112 -30.86 1.83 -2.83
C GLY A 112 -30.23 3.13 -2.34
N ASP A 113 -29.00 3.03 -1.83
CA ASP A 113 -28.19 4.14 -1.32
C ASP A 113 -26.86 4.21 -2.06
N TYR A 114 -26.43 5.42 -2.40
CA TYR A 114 -25.19 5.69 -3.09
C TYR A 114 -24.39 6.78 -2.34
N ASP A 115 -23.17 6.44 -1.92
CA ASP A 115 -22.33 7.29 -1.08
C ASP A 115 -20.89 7.50 -1.62
N ALA A 116 -20.53 6.88 -2.75
CA ALA A 116 -19.15 6.86 -3.27
C ALA A 116 -18.72 8.17 -3.96
N GLY A 117 -19.64 9.10 -4.27
CA GLY A 117 -19.28 10.43 -4.77
C GLY A 117 -18.84 10.51 -6.22
N LEU A 118 -18.82 9.41 -6.97
CA LEU A 118 -18.37 9.36 -8.38
C LEU A 118 -19.48 9.54 -9.44
N VAL A 119 -20.76 9.37 -9.10
CA VAL A 119 -21.88 9.34 -10.05
C VAL A 119 -22.90 10.38 -9.63
N SER A 120 -23.17 11.35 -10.50
CA SER A 120 -24.14 12.41 -10.27
C SER A 120 -25.58 11.88 -10.30
N VAL A 121 -26.52 12.70 -9.80
CA VAL A 121 -27.97 12.41 -9.88
C VAL A 121 -28.41 12.28 -11.34
N ASP A 122 -27.91 13.15 -12.23
CA ASP A 122 -28.19 13.07 -13.67
C ASP A 122 -27.71 11.74 -14.28
N GLY A 123 -26.52 11.28 -13.88
CA GLY A 123 -25.96 10.01 -14.34
C GLY A 123 -26.79 8.81 -13.88
N ALA A 124 -27.32 8.85 -12.66
CA ALA A 124 -28.22 7.81 -12.14
C ALA A 124 -29.57 7.82 -12.87
N GLU A 125 -30.14 9.00 -13.10
CA GLU A 125 -31.39 9.17 -13.84
C GLU A 125 -31.28 8.64 -15.27
N ALA A 126 -30.21 8.99 -15.99
CA ALA A 126 -29.97 8.51 -17.35
C ALA A 126 -29.91 6.98 -17.42
N ARG A 127 -29.25 6.33 -16.45
CA ARG A 127 -29.16 4.87 -16.36
C ARG A 127 -30.51 4.20 -16.12
N LEU A 128 -31.33 4.73 -15.21
CA LEU A 128 -32.66 4.17 -14.92
C LEU A 128 -33.66 4.41 -16.05
N ARG A 129 -33.59 5.58 -16.71
CA ARG A 129 -34.38 5.85 -17.93
C ARG A 129 -34.01 4.88 -19.05
N ALA A 130 -32.72 4.65 -19.28
CA ALA A 130 -32.25 3.68 -20.27
C ALA A 130 -32.70 2.25 -19.95
N ALA A 131 -32.78 1.89 -18.67
CA ALA A 131 -33.29 0.59 -18.21
C ALA A 131 -34.83 0.50 -18.18
N ASN A 132 -35.55 1.59 -18.47
CA ASN A 132 -37.01 1.70 -18.41
C ASN A 132 -37.59 1.27 -17.03
N VAL A 133 -36.96 1.73 -15.95
CA VAL A 133 -37.36 1.45 -14.56
C VAL A 133 -38.04 2.67 -13.96
N ALA A 134 -39.23 2.48 -13.39
CA ALA A 134 -39.90 3.50 -12.61
C ALA A 134 -39.12 3.75 -11.31
N ALA A 135 -38.77 5.00 -11.03
CA ALA A 135 -37.97 5.33 -9.85
C ALA A 135 -38.21 6.74 -9.34
N LEU A 136 -37.94 6.94 -8.04
CA LEU A 136 -37.79 8.24 -7.40
C LEU A 136 -36.36 8.33 -6.87
N ILE A 137 -35.57 9.28 -7.38
CA ILE A 137 -34.22 9.58 -6.89
C ILE A 137 -34.30 10.80 -5.98
N TYR A 138 -33.59 10.78 -4.86
CA TYR A 138 -33.43 11.97 -4.04
C TYR A 138 -32.04 12.07 -3.39
N THR A 139 -31.53 13.29 -3.21
CA THR A 139 -30.22 13.50 -2.58
C THR A 139 -30.26 13.31 -1.06
N SER A 140 -29.16 12.83 -0.50
CA SER A 140 -28.99 12.67 0.95
C SER A 140 -28.65 14.01 1.61
N ALA A 141 -28.98 14.19 2.89
CA ALA A 141 -28.61 15.39 3.65
C ALA A 141 -27.09 15.68 3.74
N SER A 142 -26.24 14.72 3.37
CA SER A 142 -24.77 14.89 3.30
C SER A 142 -24.24 15.06 1.88
N HIS A 143 -25.12 15.27 0.90
CA HIS A 143 -24.76 15.55 -0.50
C HIS A 143 -24.09 16.91 -0.65
N THR A 144 -23.06 16.98 -1.50
CA THR A 144 -22.50 18.21 -2.06
C THR A 144 -22.29 18.06 -3.57
N SER A 145 -22.12 19.16 -4.30
CA SER A 145 -21.79 19.15 -5.74
C SER A 145 -20.57 18.28 -6.06
N ASP A 146 -19.55 18.32 -5.19
CA ASP A 146 -18.27 17.64 -5.41
C ASP A 146 -18.29 16.18 -4.94
N LYS A 147 -19.27 15.81 -4.10
CA LYS A 147 -19.47 14.44 -3.58
C LYS A 147 -20.96 14.08 -3.65
N PRO A 148 -21.46 13.71 -4.85
CA PRO A 148 -22.83 13.29 -5.04
C PRO A 148 -23.21 12.08 -4.17
N ARG A 149 -24.26 12.23 -3.36
CA ARG A 149 -24.82 11.19 -2.50
C ARG A 149 -26.32 11.20 -2.63
N TRP A 150 -26.90 10.09 -3.04
CA TRP A 150 -28.31 10.01 -3.39
C TRP A 150 -28.87 8.63 -3.11
N ARG A 151 -30.20 8.56 -3.09
CA ARG A 151 -30.98 7.34 -2.87
C ARG A 151 -31.96 7.17 -3.99
N VAL A 152 -32.33 5.93 -4.24
CA VAL A 152 -33.31 5.56 -5.25
C VAL A 152 -34.39 4.67 -4.64
N LEU A 153 -35.63 4.94 -5.00
CA LEU A 153 -36.80 4.17 -4.61
C LEU A 153 -37.46 3.61 -5.88
N CYS A 154 -37.53 2.29 -6.00
CA CYS A 154 -38.15 1.62 -7.16
C CYS A 154 -39.38 0.81 -6.71
N PRO A 155 -40.58 1.06 -7.27
CA PRO A 155 -41.81 0.42 -6.84
C PRO A 155 -41.95 -1.00 -7.43
N THR A 156 -42.66 -1.88 -6.73
CA THR A 156 -43.15 -3.14 -7.30
C THR A 156 -44.58 -2.99 -7.84
N SER A 157 -44.98 -3.83 -8.79
CA SER A 157 -46.33 -3.80 -9.40
C SER A 157 -47.44 -4.25 -8.43
N LYS A 158 -47.05 -5.00 -7.39
CA LYS A 158 -47.89 -5.45 -6.29
C LYS A 158 -47.05 -5.67 -5.02
N PRO A 159 -47.66 -5.77 -3.84
CA PRO A 159 -46.93 -6.19 -2.64
C PRO A 159 -46.36 -7.60 -2.82
N LEU A 160 -45.08 -7.76 -2.50
CA LEU A 160 -44.34 -9.02 -2.62
C LEU A 160 -43.83 -9.52 -1.26
N PRO A 161 -43.53 -10.82 -1.12
CA PRO A 161 -42.86 -11.37 0.04
C PRO A 161 -41.48 -10.72 0.27
N PRO A 162 -41.05 -10.55 1.53
CA PRO A 162 -39.72 -10.02 1.85
C PRO A 162 -38.55 -10.80 1.23
N ALA A 163 -38.74 -12.10 0.96
CA ALA A 163 -37.74 -12.97 0.33
C ALA A 163 -37.33 -12.50 -1.08
N ASP A 164 -38.24 -11.84 -1.80
CA ASP A 164 -37.99 -11.37 -3.17
C ASP A 164 -37.16 -10.07 -3.20
N ARG A 165 -37.01 -9.39 -2.05
CA ARG A 165 -36.34 -8.08 -1.96
C ARG A 165 -34.92 -8.11 -2.54
N LEU A 166 -34.16 -9.17 -2.24
CA LEU A 166 -32.76 -9.29 -2.65
C LEU A 166 -32.64 -9.29 -4.18
N ALA A 167 -33.41 -10.14 -4.86
CA ALA A 167 -33.42 -10.20 -6.32
C ALA A 167 -33.84 -8.88 -6.97
N LEU A 168 -34.72 -8.11 -6.34
CA LEU A 168 -35.20 -6.84 -6.87
C LEU A 168 -34.19 -5.70 -6.67
N ILE A 169 -33.55 -5.59 -5.50
CA ILE A 169 -32.50 -4.59 -5.31
C ILE A 169 -31.28 -4.91 -6.19
N GLU A 170 -31.03 -6.19 -6.46
CA GLU A 170 -30.01 -6.64 -7.39
C GLU A 170 -30.27 -6.17 -8.83
N ARG A 171 -31.53 -6.16 -9.27
CA ARG A 171 -31.92 -5.60 -10.58
C ARG A 171 -31.70 -4.09 -10.64
N VAL A 172 -32.03 -3.38 -9.57
CA VAL A 172 -31.78 -1.93 -9.48
C VAL A 172 -30.28 -1.65 -9.52
N ASN A 173 -29.48 -2.42 -8.77
CA ASN A 173 -28.03 -2.26 -8.81
C ASN A 173 -27.48 -2.56 -10.20
N GLY A 174 -28.04 -3.55 -10.91
CA GLY A 174 -27.69 -3.85 -12.29
C GLY A 174 -27.98 -2.72 -13.25
N ALA A 175 -29.15 -2.10 -13.15
CA ALA A 175 -29.50 -0.91 -13.93
C ALA A 175 -28.54 0.25 -13.68
N LEU A 176 -28.08 0.41 -12.44
CA LEU A 176 -27.17 1.47 -12.03
C LEU A 176 -25.68 1.12 -12.24
N GLY A 177 -25.38 -0.08 -12.71
CA GLY A 177 -24.02 -0.53 -13.02
C GLY A 177 -23.22 -1.04 -11.83
N GLY A 178 -23.84 -1.37 -10.70
CA GLY A 178 -23.17 -2.03 -9.56
C GLY A 178 -22.72 -1.11 -8.43
N ILE A 179 -23.18 0.14 -8.43
CA ILE A 179 -22.67 1.20 -7.57
C ILE A 179 -23.32 1.31 -6.18
N LEU A 180 -24.39 0.55 -5.90
CA LEU A 180 -25.14 0.70 -4.65
C LEU A 180 -24.32 0.22 -3.43
N ALA A 181 -24.41 0.98 -2.34
CA ALA A 181 -23.76 0.66 -1.07
C ALA A 181 -24.36 -0.59 -0.40
N ASP A 182 -23.57 -1.28 0.41
CA ASP A 182 -23.94 -2.56 1.05
C ASP A 182 -25.20 -2.47 1.91
N GLU A 183 -25.45 -1.30 2.51
CA GLU A 183 -26.66 -0.99 3.26
C GLU A 183 -27.93 -1.26 2.45
N SER A 184 -27.89 -1.05 1.12
CA SER A 184 -29.02 -1.25 0.18
C SER A 184 -29.60 -2.66 0.22
N PHE A 185 -28.77 -3.63 0.59
CA PHE A 185 -29.09 -5.06 0.56
C PHE A 185 -29.48 -5.61 1.93
N ARG A 186 -29.50 -4.77 2.98
CA ARG A 186 -29.98 -5.15 4.31
C ARG A 186 -31.53 -5.11 4.31
N PRO A 187 -32.23 -6.22 4.62
CA PRO A 187 -33.68 -6.33 4.39
C PRO A 187 -34.56 -5.26 5.05
N ALA A 188 -34.22 -4.86 6.27
CA ALA A 188 -34.96 -3.86 7.05
C ALA A 188 -34.22 -2.51 7.19
N GLN A 189 -33.23 -2.25 6.33
CA GLN A 189 -32.59 -0.94 6.31
C GLN A 189 -33.60 0.13 5.90
N ARG A 190 -33.65 1.20 6.68
CA ARG A 190 -34.49 2.37 6.46
C ARG A 190 -33.59 3.55 6.12
N TYR A 191 -34.12 4.51 5.36
CA TYR A 191 -33.33 5.62 4.85
C TYR A 191 -33.93 6.96 5.18
N PHE A 192 -33.08 7.91 5.58
CA PHE A 192 -33.49 9.28 5.82
C PHE A 192 -34.03 9.94 4.55
N TYR A 193 -35.05 10.77 4.70
CA TYR A 193 -35.55 11.68 3.66
C TYR A 193 -35.91 13.05 4.24
N GLY A 194 -36.02 14.06 3.37
CA GLY A 194 -36.31 15.44 3.75
C GLY A 194 -35.06 16.32 3.80
N ASN A 195 -35.29 17.60 4.11
CA ASN A 195 -34.29 18.67 4.06
C ASN A 195 -33.77 19.04 5.45
N CYS A 196 -32.46 19.26 5.56
CA CYS A 196 -31.81 19.79 6.76
C CYS A 196 -31.46 21.27 6.54
N ALA A 197 -31.66 22.13 7.53
CA ALA A 197 -31.44 23.58 7.40
C ALA A 197 -30.01 23.96 6.98
N THR A 198 -29.03 23.10 7.27
CA THR A 198 -27.60 23.28 6.97
C THR A 198 -27.10 22.49 5.75
N ALA A 199 -27.98 21.76 5.07
CA ALA A 199 -27.63 20.90 3.94
C ALA A 199 -27.98 21.56 2.58
N TRP A 200 -27.35 21.08 1.52
CA TRP A 200 -27.78 21.39 0.15
C TRP A 200 -29.25 20.98 -0.04
N PRO A 201 -30.07 21.78 -0.76
CA PRO A 201 -31.47 21.45 -1.01
C PRO A 201 -31.60 20.05 -1.64
N ALA A 202 -32.56 19.27 -1.15
CA ALA A 202 -32.82 17.94 -1.70
C ALA A 202 -33.31 18.07 -3.15
N ASP A 203 -32.54 17.53 -4.09
CA ASP A 203 -32.99 17.32 -5.47
C ASP A 203 -33.81 16.02 -5.47
N VAL A 204 -35.07 16.10 -5.92
CA VAL A 204 -36.01 14.96 -5.97
C VAL A 204 -36.48 14.81 -7.40
N ARG A 205 -36.24 13.64 -8.01
CA ARG A 205 -36.56 13.37 -9.41
C ARG A 205 -37.42 12.14 -9.57
N LEU A 206 -38.42 12.25 -10.43
CA LEU A 206 -39.33 11.16 -10.80
C LEU A 206 -39.01 10.66 -12.20
N ILE A 207 -38.92 9.34 -12.32
CA ILE A 207 -38.58 8.64 -13.55
C ILE A 207 -39.71 7.69 -13.88
N ASP A 208 -40.40 7.94 -15.00
CA ASP A 208 -41.42 7.04 -15.53
C ASP A 208 -40.77 5.79 -16.15
N GLY A 209 -41.41 4.64 -15.94
CA GLY A 209 -40.95 3.35 -16.44
C GLY A 209 -41.79 2.20 -15.91
N ARG A 210 -41.25 0.99 -15.94
CA ARG A 210 -41.90 -0.22 -15.38
C ARG A 210 -41.53 -0.45 -13.93
N SER A 211 -42.43 -1.04 -13.15
CA SER A 211 -42.14 -1.53 -11.80
C SER A 211 -40.99 -2.54 -11.82
N ILE A 212 -40.16 -2.55 -10.78
CA ILE A 212 -38.88 -3.30 -10.77
C ILE A 212 -39.05 -4.81 -10.92
N ASP A 213 -40.14 -5.36 -10.39
CA ASP A 213 -40.52 -6.77 -10.51
C ASP A 213 -40.98 -7.16 -11.92
N ALA A 214 -41.48 -6.20 -12.70
CA ALA A 214 -41.88 -6.37 -14.10
C ALA A 214 -40.73 -6.16 -15.11
N THR A 215 -39.50 -5.97 -14.63
CA THR A 215 -38.30 -5.85 -15.48
C THR A 215 -37.43 -7.11 -15.42
N ASP A 216 -36.75 -7.41 -16.51
CA ASP A 216 -35.80 -8.54 -16.60
C ASP A 216 -34.36 -8.02 -16.73
N LEU A 217 -33.95 -7.24 -15.73
CA LEU A 217 -32.64 -6.63 -15.67
C LEU A 217 -31.62 -7.60 -15.05
N LYS A 218 -30.35 -7.46 -15.46
CA LYS A 218 -29.24 -8.21 -14.88
C LYS A 218 -29.24 -8.04 -13.36
N ARG A 219 -29.18 -9.15 -12.63
CA ARG A 219 -29.08 -9.16 -11.17
C ARG A 219 -27.63 -9.06 -10.73
N VAL A 220 -27.44 -8.20 -9.75
CA VAL A 220 -26.16 -7.68 -9.34
C VAL A 220 -26.25 -7.43 -7.85
N GLY A 221 -25.66 -8.31 -7.05
CA GLY A 221 -25.56 -8.20 -5.60
C GLY A 221 -24.90 -6.93 -5.09
N LYS A 222 -24.42 -6.98 -3.84
CA LYS A 222 -23.65 -5.91 -3.19
C LYS A 222 -22.45 -5.50 -4.04
N CYS A 223 -21.61 -4.58 -3.57
CA CYS A 223 -20.34 -4.26 -4.23
C CYS A 223 -19.32 -5.44 -4.23
N GLU A 224 -19.82 -6.66 -4.45
CA GLU A 224 -19.16 -7.87 -4.88
C GLU A 224 -19.63 -8.31 -6.30
N ASP A 225 -20.68 -7.71 -6.91
CA ASP A 225 -21.37 -8.31 -8.08
C ASP A 225 -21.55 -7.45 -9.37
N LEU A 226 -21.06 -6.20 -9.46
CA LEU A 226 -20.89 -5.53 -10.78
C LEU A 226 -19.72 -4.58 -10.90
N PHE A 227 -19.19 -4.10 -9.78
CA PHE A 227 -17.78 -3.78 -9.73
C PHE A 227 -17.09 -4.91 -8.99
N SER A 228 -16.69 -5.94 -9.74
CA SER A 228 -15.40 -6.53 -9.42
C SER A 228 -14.35 -5.47 -9.72
N SER A 229 -14.19 -4.50 -8.82
CA SER A 229 -12.83 -4.23 -8.38
C SER A 229 -12.59 -5.25 -7.29
N PRO A 230 -11.71 -6.23 -7.50
CA PRO A 230 -11.41 -7.20 -6.47
C PRO A 230 -10.96 -6.45 -5.21
N SER A 231 -11.62 -6.68 -4.07
CA SER A 231 -10.86 -6.85 -2.83
C SER A 231 -9.70 -7.76 -3.22
N PRO A 232 -8.42 -7.40 -2.99
CA PRO A 232 -7.29 -8.09 -3.60
C PRO A 232 -7.10 -9.50 -3.00
N GLY A 233 -8.04 -10.40 -3.25
CA GLY A 233 -7.81 -11.83 -3.38
C GLY A 233 -7.04 -12.06 -4.67
N ARG A 234 -6.17 -13.07 -4.66
CA ARG A 234 -5.38 -13.46 -5.82
C ARG A 234 -6.31 -13.62 -7.04
N PRO A 235 -5.91 -13.21 -8.25
CA PRO A 235 -6.65 -13.56 -9.46
C PRO A 235 -6.76 -15.09 -9.56
N THR A 236 -7.96 -15.63 -9.35
CA THR A 236 -8.23 -17.06 -9.41
C THR A 236 -8.30 -17.52 -10.86
N ASP A 237 -7.37 -18.38 -11.27
CA ASP A 237 -7.28 -18.92 -12.64
C ASP A 237 -8.23 -20.12 -12.81
N TRP A 238 -9.52 -19.84 -13.02
CA TRP A 238 -10.56 -20.86 -13.13
C TRP A 238 -10.36 -21.89 -14.24
N PRO A 239 -9.92 -21.53 -15.46
CA PRO A 239 -9.60 -22.52 -16.50
C PRO A 239 -8.52 -23.50 -16.04
N LYS A 240 -7.48 -22.99 -15.37
CA LYS A 240 -6.40 -23.80 -14.83
C LYS A 240 -6.86 -24.71 -13.69
N ILE A 241 -7.71 -24.22 -12.79
CA ILE A 241 -8.29 -25.00 -11.68
C ILE A 241 -9.16 -26.13 -12.22
N LYS A 242 -10.02 -25.85 -13.21
CA LYS A 242 -10.87 -26.86 -13.85
C LYS A 242 -10.05 -27.93 -14.56
N SER A 243 -9.00 -27.54 -15.27
CA SER A 243 -8.06 -28.47 -15.91
C SER A 243 -7.31 -29.33 -14.89
N ALA A 244 -6.91 -28.77 -13.74
CA ALA A 244 -6.27 -29.54 -12.68
C ALA A 244 -7.23 -30.57 -12.04
N LEU A 245 -8.49 -30.18 -11.86
CA LEU A 245 -9.53 -31.05 -11.28
C LEU A 245 -9.84 -32.28 -12.14
N THR A 246 -9.70 -32.22 -13.47
CA THR A 246 -9.97 -33.40 -14.34
C THR A 246 -8.95 -34.53 -14.16
N HIS A 247 -7.80 -34.26 -13.55
CA HIS A 247 -6.77 -35.27 -13.27
C HIS A 247 -6.86 -35.85 -11.85
N ILE A 248 -7.65 -35.23 -10.95
CA ILE A 248 -7.88 -35.78 -9.62
C ILE A 248 -9.10 -36.71 -9.69
N THR A 249 -8.87 -38.01 -9.78
CA THR A 249 -9.91 -39.03 -9.97
C THR A 249 -10.42 -39.65 -8.65
N ASP A 250 -9.74 -39.40 -7.53
CA ASP A 250 -10.07 -39.93 -6.19
C ASP A 250 -11.25 -39.19 -5.54
N THR A 251 -12.35 -39.01 -6.27
CA THR A 251 -13.54 -38.26 -5.85
C THR A 251 -14.37 -38.96 -4.75
N ALA A 252 -14.10 -40.24 -4.48
CA ALA A 252 -14.80 -41.04 -3.48
C ALA A 252 -14.13 -41.09 -2.09
N ASP A 253 -12.92 -40.54 -1.96
CA ASP A 253 -12.19 -40.41 -0.70
C ASP A 253 -12.65 -39.13 0.04
N ARG A 254 -13.09 -39.30 1.30
CA ARG A 254 -13.73 -38.22 2.08
C ARG A 254 -12.74 -37.12 2.48
N ASP A 255 -11.48 -37.47 2.72
CA ASP A 255 -10.46 -36.49 3.08
C ASP A 255 -10.02 -35.72 1.83
N VAL A 256 -9.86 -36.38 0.69
CA VAL A 256 -9.55 -35.72 -0.60
C VAL A 256 -10.68 -34.77 -1.02
N TRP A 257 -11.92 -35.23 -0.93
CA TRP A 257 -13.11 -34.43 -1.27
C TRP A 257 -13.24 -33.18 -0.38
N ARG A 258 -13.01 -33.31 0.93
CA ARG A 258 -13.03 -32.20 1.89
C ARG A 258 -11.89 -31.22 1.63
N ASP A 259 -10.67 -31.71 1.38
CA ASP A 259 -9.50 -30.87 1.17
C ASP A 259 -9.64 -30.03 -0.13
N ILE A 260 -10.20 -30.61 -1.19
CA ILE A 260 -10.50 -29.91 -2.45
C ILE A 260 -11.60 -28.87 -2.25
N GLY A 261 -12.65 -29.20 -1.50
CA GLY A 261 -13.69 -28.25 -1.13
C GLY A 261 -13.16 -27.07 -0.31
N ALA A 262 -12.30 -27.32 0.67
CA ALA A 262 -11.67 -26.28 1.48
C ALA A 262 -10.71 -25.41 0.64
N ALA A 263 -9.92 -26.01 -0.25
CA ALA A 263 -8.98 -25.30 -1.13
C ALA A 263 -9.70 -24.42 -2.16
N LEU A 264 -10.79 -24.91 -2.75
CA LEU A 264 -11.65 -24.12 -3.64
C LEU A 264 -12.38 -23.01 -2.89
N HIS A 265 -12.85 -23.26 -1.67
CA HIS A 265 -13.50 -22.26 -0.84
C HIS A 265 -12.53 -21.14 -0.44
N ASP A 266 -11.30 -21.46 -0.06
CA ASP A 266 -10.28 -20.46 0.28
C ASP A 266 -9.92 -19.59 -0.95
N GLU A 267 -9.62 -20.23 -2.08
CA GLU A 267 -9.24 -19.54 -3.32
C GLU A 267 -10.37 -18.68 -3.90
N SER A 268 -11.61 -19.16 -3.76
CA SER A 268 -12.79 -18.49 -4.27
C SER A 268 -13.42 -17.50 -3.28
N GLY A 269 -12.85 -17.38 -2.07
CA GLY A 269 -13.44 -16.62 -0.97
C GLY A 269 -14.81 -17.12 -0.54
N GLY A 270 -15.12 -18.40 -0.77
CA GLY A 270 -16.42 -19.03 -0.48
C GLY A 270 -17.49 -18.74 -1.55
N SER A 271 -17.12 -18.15 -2.68
CA SER A 271 -18.05 -17.79 -3.76
C SER A 271 -18.82 -18.98 -4.33
N ASP A 272 -20.03 -18.72 -4.82
CA ASP A 272 -20.87 -19.74 -5.43
C ASP A 272 -20.26 -20.33 -6.72
N HIS A 273 -19.35 -19.61 -7.39
CA HIS A 273 -18.59 -20.16 -8.51
C HIS A 273 -17.63 -21.26 -8.07
N GLY A 274 -16.89 -21.05 -6.97
CA GLY A 274 -16.05 -22.10 -6.38
C GLY A 274 -16.86 -23.29 -5.88
N TYR A 275 -18.03 -23.04 -5.31
CA TYR A 275 -18.98 -24.09 -4.91
C TYR A 275 -19.43 -24.91 -6.11
N GLN A 276 -19.80 -24.26 -7.20
CA GLN A 276 -20.30 -24.94 -8.40
C GLN A 276 -19.21 -25.75 -9.10
N VAL A 277 -17.97 -25.26 -9.12
CA VAL A 277 -16.81 -26.03 -9.59
C VAL A 277 -16.58 -27.28 -8.73
N TRP A 278 -16.72 -27.15 -7.40
CA TRP A 278 -16.61 -28.29 -6.50
C TRP A 278 -17.74 -29.31 -6.68
N CYS A 279 -18.99 -28.85 -6.88
CA CYS A 279 -20.12 -29.72 -7.19
C CYS A 279 -19.90 -30.50 -8.49
N ASN A 280 -19.56 -29.82 -9.59
CA ASN A 280 -19.35 -30.46 -10.90
C ASN A 280 -18.23 -31.52 -10.88
N TRP A 281 -17.21 -31.32 -10.05
CA TRP A 281 -16.15 -32.32 -9.85
C TRP A 281 -16.61 -33.48 -8.94
N SER A 282 -17.37 -33.17 -7.89
CA SER A 282 -17.84 -34.17 -6.92
C SER A 282 -18.94 -35.07 -7.47
N GLU A 283 -19.74 -34.58 -8.42
CA GLU A 283 -20.80 -35.34 -9.13
C GLU A 283 -20.26 -36.55 -9.91
N GLN A 284 -18.95 -36.60 -10.16
CA GLN A 284 -18.30 -37.75 -10.80
C GLN A 284 -18.17 -38.96 -9.86
N SER A 285 -18.40 -38.78 -8.56
CA SER A 285 -18.40 -39.84 -7.55
C SER A 285 -19.80 -40.42 -7.35
N TYR A 286 -19.89 -41.74 -7.25
CA TYR A 286 -21.13 -42.44 -6.90
C TYR A 286 -21.64 -42.14 -5.48
N LYS A 287 -20.81 -41.49 -4.62
CA LYS A 287 -21.14 -41.10 -3.24
C LYS A 287 -21.62 -39.64 -3.10
N PHE A 288 -21.83 -38.93 -4.21
CA PHE A 288 -22.22 -37.53 -4.19
C PHE A 288 -23.58 -37.28 -3.50
N ASP A 289 -23.60 -36.38 -2.52
CA ASP A 289 -24.81 -35.89 -1.83
C ASP A 289 -24.79 -34.35 -1.82
N SER A 290 -25.75 -33.75 -2.55
CA SER A 290 -25.84 -32.29 -2.71
C SER A 290 -26.17 -31.55 -1.42
N LEU A 291 -26.83 -32.20 -0.45
CA LEU A 291 -27.14 -31.63 0.86
C LEU A 291 -25.92 -31.67 1.79
N ASP A 292 -25.16 -32.78 1.80
CA ASP A 292 -23.91 -32.88 2.57
C ASP A 292 -22.84 -31.92 2.02
N GLN A 293 -22.80 -31.74 0.69
CA GLN A 293 -21.91 -30.80 0.01
C GLN A 293 -22.19 -29.34 0.38
N ARG A 294 -23.46 -28.90 0.33
CA ARG A 294 -23.83 -27.52 0.72
C ARG A 294 -23.59 -27.28 2.21
N ARG A 295 -23.86 -28.28 3.06
CA ARG A 295 -23.61 -28.21 4.51
C ARG A 295 -22.11 -28.07 4.80
N THR A 296 -21.29 -28.84 4.11
CA THR A 296 -19.83 -28.83 4.28
C THR A 296 -19.20 -27.54 3.73
N TRP A 297 -19.67 -27.03 2.58
CA TRP A 297 -19.22 -25.73 2.03
C TRP A 297 -19.40 -24.59 3.02
N ARG A 298 -20.57 -24.52 3.69
CA ARG A 298 -20.89 -23.52 4.72
C ARG A 298 -20.08 -23.70 6.03
N GLY A 299 -19.41 -24.84 6.17
CA GLY A 299 -18.53 -25.16 7.30
C GLY A 299 -17.09 -24.67 7.12
N PHE A 300 -16.65 -24.45 5.88
CA PHE A 300 -15.30 -23.98 5.57
C PHE A 300 -15.10 -22.49 5.93
N GLY A 301 -13.84 -22.08 6.10
CA GLY A 301 -13.48 -20.71 6.49
C GLY A 301 -13.64 -20.36 7.97
N LYS A 302 -14.02 -21.33 8.83
CA LYS A 302 -14.15 -21.14 10.29
C LYS A 302 -12.90 -21.53 11.09
N THR A 303 -11.91 -22.11 10.42
CA THR A 303 -10.64 -22.55 11.00
C THR A 303 -9.57 -21.47 10.83
N ALA A 304 -8.72 -21.29 11.85
CA ALA A 304 -7.66 -20.27 11.85
C ALA A 304 -6.57 -20.49 10.78
N ASN A 305 -6.53 -21.67 10.14
CA ASN A 305 -5.58 -22.01 9.09
C ASN A 305 -6.28 -22.82 7.96
N PRO A 306 -6.94 -22.17 6.99
CA PRO A 306 -7.61 -22.86 5.89
C PRO A 306 -6.61 -23.49 4.91
N LEU A 307 -7.00 -24.63 4.32
CA LEU A 307 -6.23 -25.25 3.23
C LEU A 307 -6.33 -24.36 1.98
N THR A 308 -5.18 -24.01 1.40
CA THR A 308 -5.11 -23.12 0.23
C THR A 308 -5.14 -23.91 -1.09
N ILE A 309 -5.37 -23.21 -2.22
CA ILE A 309 -5.41 -23.80 -3.57
C ILE A 309 -4.16 -24.61 -3.95
N GLY A 310 -3.01 -24.36 -3.30
CA GLY A 310 -1.78 -25.11 -3.51
C GLY A 310 -1.96 -26.61 -3.28
N THR A 311 -2.86 -27.00 -2.37
CA THR A 311 -3.20 -28.40 -2.07
C THR A 311 -3.86 -29.09 -3.26
N LEU A 312 -4.78 -28.39 -3.96
CA LEU A 312 -5.45 -28.89 -5.16
C LEU A 312 -4.44 -29.10 -6.29
N PHE A 313 -3.57 -28.13 -6.55
CA PHE A 313 -2.56 -28.24 -7.61
C PHE A 313 -1.48 -29.29 -7.30
N HIS A 314 -1.06 -29.45 -6.05
CA HIS A 314 -0.12 -30.50 -5.65
C HIS A 314 -0.69 -31.90 -5.93
N ARG A 315 -1.98 -32.11 -5.62
CA ARG A 315 -2.68 -33.37 -5.91
C ARG A 315 -2.83 -33.61 -7.41
N ALA A 316 -3.24 -32.59 -8.18
CA ALA A 316 -3.34 -32.69 -9.64
C ALA A 316 -1.99 -32.99 -10.31
N LEU A 317 -0.90 -32.34 -9.87
CA LEU A 317 0.46 -32.61 -10.37
C LEU A 317 0.93 -34.03 -10.03
N SER A 318 0.62 -34.53 -8.83
CA SER A 318 0.92 -35.91 -8.43
C SER A 318 0.15 -36.94 -9.25
N ALA A 319 -1.00 -36.55 -9.82
CA ALA A 319 -1.83 -37.35 -10.73
C ALA A 319 -1.52 -37.11 -12.22
N GLY A 320 -0.42 -36.42 -12.55
CA GLY A 320 0.08 -36.27 -13.93
C GLY A 320 -0.53 -35.12 -14.73
N TRP A 321 -1.17 -34.14 -14.10
CA TRP A 321 -1.67 -32.94 -14.78
C TRP A 321 -0.53 -32.05 -15.31
N THR A 322 -0.63 -31.60 -16.57
CA THR A 322 0.31 -30.67 -17.22
C THR A 322 -0.42 -29.45 -17.79
N HIS A 323 0.09 -28.24 -17.58
CA HIS A 323 -0.59 -27.00 -17.97
C HIS A 323 -0.42 -26.69 -19.48
N GLY A 324 -1.45 -26.98 -20.29
CA GLY A 324 -1.45 -26.84 -21.75
C GLY A 324 -1.99 -25.48 -22.26
N VAL A 325 -1.28 -24.91 -23.23
CA VAL A 325 -1.74 -23.86 -24.15
C VAL A 325 -2.33 -24.57 -25.37
N GLU A 326 -3.57 -24.27 -25.76
CA GLU A 326 -4.16 -24.80 -27.01
C GLU A 326 -3.54 -24.11 -28.23
N ILE A 327 -2.82 -24.90 -29.02
CA ILE A 327 -2.36 -24.58 -30.38
C ILE A 327 -3.45 -25.05 -31.34
N LEU A 328 -3.96 -24.16 -32.19
CA LEU A 328 -4.83 -24.55 -33.31
C LEU A 328 -3.98 -25.33 -34.34
N PRO A 329 -4.45 -26.48 -34.84
CA PRO A 329 -3.72 -27.27 -35.81
C PRO A 329 -3.92 -26.66 -37.21
N ASP A 330 -2.93 -25.93 -37.72
CA ASP A 330 -2.73 -25.79 -39.18
C ASP A 330 -1.35 -25.29 -39.65
N ASP A 331 -0.39 -24.97 -38.76
CA ASP A 331 0.94 -24.54 -39.21
C ASP A 331 2.03 -25.57 -38.83
N PHE A 332 1.94 -26.77 -39.42
CA PHE A 332 3.11 -27.65 -39.57
C PHE A 332 3.82 -27.28 -40.87
N ASP A 333 4.85 -26.46 -40.76
CA ASP A 333 6.13 -26.54 -41.50
C ASP A 333 6.85 -25.19 -41.40
N ASP A 334 7.60 -24.98 -40.30
CA ASP A 334 8.94 -24.37 -40.28
C ASP A 334 9.38 -24.00 -38.83
N LEU A 335 10.53 -24.58 -38.45
CA LEU A 335 11.37 -24.50 -37.22
C LEU A 335 11.35 -23.15 -36.42
N PRO A 336 11.63 -23.07 -35.08
CA PRO A 336 12.64 -23.81 -34.29
C PRO A 336 12.28 -24.20 -32.81
N GLU A 337 13.19 -24.92 -32.14
CA GLU A 337 13.11 -25.57 -30.79
C GLU A 337 12.53 -24.77 -29.58
N PRO A 338 11.98 -25.47 -28.54
CA PRO A 338 11.17 -24.85 -27.49
C PRO A 338 12.03 -24.19 -26.40
N LYS A 339 11.66 -22.96 -25.99
CA LYS A 339 12.22 -22.30 -24.79
C LYS A 339 11.18 -22.03 -23.70
N ASN A 340 11.39 -22.75 -22.59
CA ASN A 340 11.22 -22.38 -21.18
C ASN A 340 9.84 -22.56 -20.49
N LEU A 341 9.72 -23.68 -19.77
CA LEU A 341 8.77 -23.89 -18.66
C LEU A 341 9.12 -22.98 -17.45
N ARG A 342 8.09 -22.43 -16.78
CA ARG A 342 8.17 -21.37 -15.74
C ARG A 342 8.44 -21.89 -14.31
N LEU A 343 8.33 -23.19 -14.05
CA LEU A 343 8.64 -23.80 -12.75
C LEU A 343 9.92 -24.62 -12.89
N SER A 344 10.83 -24.46 -11.93
CA SER A 344 12.04 -25.26 -11.82
C SER A 344 11.85 -26.25 -10.68
N PHE A 345 11.79 -27.54 -11.00
CA PHE A 345 11.77 -28.62 -10.02
C PHE A 345 13.19 -29.16 -9.92
N LEU A 346 13.81 -28.98 -8.76
CA LEU A 346 15.18 -29.43 -8.51
C LEU A 346 15.10 -30.60 -7.53
N SER A 347 15.64 -31.75 -7.91
CA SER A 347 15.91 -32.86 -6.98
C SER A 347 17.04 -32.47 -6.01
N PRO A 348 17.28 -33.24 -4.93
CA PRO A 348 18.46 -33.04 -4.09
C PRO A 348 19.78 -33.06 -4.88
N ALA A 349 19.88 -33.92 -5.90
CA ALA A 349 21.04 -33.97 -6.79
C ALA A 349 21.14 -32.72 -7.68
N ASP A 350 20.01 -32.20 -8.19
CA ASP A 350 20.00 -30.94 -8.94
C ASP A 350 20.34 -29.74 -8.04
N CYS A 351 19.96 -29.77 -6.76
CA CYS A 351 20.34 -28.77 -5.77
C CYS A 351 21.85 -28.80 -5.47
N GLU A 352 22.45 -29.99 -5.42
CA GLU A 352 23.90 -30.17 -5.23
C GLU A 352 24.69 -29.73 -6.48
N ALA A 353 24.17 -30.02 -7.67
CA ALA A 353 24.73 -29.57 -8.94
C ALA A 353 24.46 -28.08 -9.24
N SER A 354 23.56 -27.43 -8.48
CA SER A 354 23.21 -26.02 -8.70
C SER A 354 24.36 -25.10 -8.32
N ALA A 355 24.63 -24.13 -9.18
CA ALA A 355 25.66 -23.12 -8.90
C ALA A 355 25.34 -22.37 -7.61
N SER A 356 26.37 -22.16 -6.77
CA SER A 356 26.26 -21.39 -5.54
C SER A 356 25.62 -20.02 -5.79
N ARG A 357 24.76 -19.57 -4.88
CA ARG A 357 24.07 -18.28 -4.98
C ARG A 357 25.07 -17.16 -5.27
N GLY A 358 24.86 -16.46 -6.38
CA GLY A 358 25.69 -15.31 -6.75
C GLY A 358 25.57 -14.16 -5.73
N TYR A 359 26.44 -13.15 -5.85
CA TYR A 359 26.38 -11.93 -5.06
C TYR A 359 26.43 -10.70 -5.98
N VAL A 360 25.79 -9.61 -5.55
CA VAL A 360 26.01 -8.25 -6.06
C VAL A 360 27.04 -7.56 -5.16
N ILE A 361 26.84 -7.62 -3.84
CA ILE A 361 27.78 -7.18 -2.81
C ILE A 361 28.04 -8.35 -1.86
N LYS A 362 29.29 -8.84 -1.80
CA LYS A 362 29.60 -10.10 -1.13
C LYS A 362 29.30 -10.03 0.38
N GLY A 363 28.37 -10.89 0.81
CA GLY A 363 27.95 -11.00 2.21
C GLY A 363 26.92 -9.95 2.63
N LEU A 364 26.48 -9.09 1.70
CA LEU A 364 25.43 -8.10 1.94
C LEU A 364 24.24 -8.30 1.00
N ILE A 365 24.43 -8.18 -0.33
CA ILE A 365 23.32 -8.21 -1.31
C ILE A 365 23.56 -9.33 -2.33
N ALA A 366 22.57 -10.21 -2.51
CA ALA A 366 22.51 -11.23 -3.56
C ALA A 366 21.49 -10.86 -4.65
N PRO A 367 21.61 -11.42 -5.87
CA PRO A 367 20.61 -11.21 -6.92
C PRO A 367 19.21 -11.59 -6.45
N ARG A 368 18.23 -10.79 -6.85
CA ARG A 368 16.79 -10.94 -6.52
C ARG A 368 16.40 -10.71 -5.06
N ASP A 369 17.33 -10.25 -4.24
CA ASP A 369 17.05 -9.86 -2.86
C ASP A 369 16.16 -8.61 -2.78
N VAL A 370 15.41 -8.52 -1.69
CA VAL A 370 14.79 -7.27 -1.25
C VAL A 370 15.41 -6.86 0.08
N ALA A 371 16.12 -5.74 0.09
CA ALA A 371 16.81 -5.20 1.24
C ALA A 371 16.19 -3.88 1.69
N CYS A 372 16.43 -3.50 2.95
CA CYS A 372 16.05 -2.19 3.48
C CYS A 372 17.22 -1.55 4.22
N ILE A 373 17.46 -0.26 3.96
CA ILE A 373 18.36 0.59 4.74
C ILE A 373 17.49 1.60 5.47
N PHE A 374 17.48 1.56 6.80
CA PHE A 374 16.62 2.41 7.62
C PHE A 374 17.37 3.11 8.75
N GLY A 375 16.76 4.14 9.33
CA GLY A 375 17.35 4.95 10.39
C GLY A 375 16.77 6.36 10.44
N ALA A 376 17.14 7.14 11.45
CA ALA A 376 16.63 8.49 11.66
C ALA A 376 16.84 9.41 10.42
N PRO A 377 15.98 10.42 10.19
CA PRO A 377 16.26 11.50 9.25
C PRO A 377 17.67 12.10 9.51
N GLY A 378 18.45 12.34 8.45
CA GLY A 378 19.82 12.86 8.57
C GLY A 378 20.88 11.85 9.07
N ALA A 379 20.53 10.57 9.26
CA ALA A 379 21.48 9.55 9.73
C ALA A 379 22.57 9.16 8.70
N GLY A 380 22.48 9.59 7.44
CA GLY A 380 23.47 9.30 6.39
C GLY A 380 23.09 8.20 5.39
N LYS A 381 21.83 7.74 5.39
CA LYS A 381 21.33 6.70 4.45
C LYS A 381 21.52 7.10 2.98
N SER A 382 21.15 8.33 2.62
CA SER A 382 21.30 8.88 1.26
C SER A 382 22.75 9.26 0.90
N LEU A 383 23.73 8.93 1.76
CA LEU A 383 25.16 8.93 1.42
C LEU A 383 25.68 7.49 1.26
N LEU A 384 25.28 6.60 2.16
CA LEU A 384 25.64 5.18 2.13
C LEU A 384 25.07 4.45 0.90
N ALA A 385 23.77 4.63 0.63
CA ALA A 385 23.07 3.96 -0.47
C ALA A 385 23.68 4.28 -1.85
N PRO A 386 23.88 5.55 -2.24
CA PRO A 386 24.48 5.84 -3.54
C PRO A 386 25.94 5.39 -3.60
N PHE A 387 26.69 5.44 -2.49
CA PHE A 387 28.05 4.88 -2.43
C PHE A 387 28.07 3.38 -2.75
N LEU A 388 27.23 2.57 -2.08
CA LEU A 388 27.11 1.14 -2.34
C LEU A 388 26.73 0.85 -3.80
N GLY A 389 25.80 1.65 -4.36
CA GLY A 389 25.42 1.57 -5.76
C GLY A 389 26.57 1.90 -6.71
N TYR A 390 27.29 2.98 -6.46
CA TYR A 390 28.39 3.45 -7.31
C TYR A 390 29.55 2.45 -7.36
N MET A 391 29.94 1.93 -6.20
CA MET A 391 30.99 0.91 -6.12
C MET A 391 30.56 -0.41 -6.76
N SER A 392 29.27 -0.75 -6.69
CA SER A 392 28.70 -1.91 -7.40
C SER A 392 28.67 -1.71 -8.91
N ALA A 393 28.39 -0.50 -9.40
CA ALA A 393 28.45 -0.17 -10.83
C ALA A 393 29.87 -0.28 -11.38
N LYS A 394 30.88 0.12 -10.59
CA LYS A 394 32.29 -0.05 -10.94
C LYS A 394 32.82 -1.48 -10.81
N GLY A 395 32.25 -2.28 -9.92
CA GLY A 395 32.83 -3.58 -9.54
C GLY A 395 34.02 -3.46 -8.58
N THR A 396 34.15 -2.33 -7.86
CA THR A 396 35.19 -2.11 -6.83
C THR A 396 34.69 -2.48 -5.44
N LYS A 397 35.60 -2.73 -4.50
CA LYS A 397 35.21 -3.08 -3.12
C LYS A 397 34.41 -1.95 -2.48
N ALA A 398 33.40 -2.31 -1.69
CA ALA A 398 32.65 -1.39 -0.83
C ALA A 398 32.71 -1.91 0.60
N PHE A 399 33.26 -1.14 1.53
CA PHE A 399 33.49 -1.52 2.94
C PHE A 399 34.24 -2.84 3.05
N GLY A 400 35.31 -2.98 2.26
CA GLY A 400 36.08 -4.23 2.14
C GLY A 400 35.34 -5.38 1.43
N MET A 401 34.05 -5.24 1.09
CA MET A 401 33.25 -6.26 0.42
C MET A 401 33.45 -6.20 -1.08
N ARG A 402 33.78 -7.35 -1.70
CA ARG A 402 33.86 -7.45 -3.17
C ARG A 402 32.47 -7.23 -3.78
N THR A 403 32.39 -6.43 -4.82
CA THR A 403 31.18 -6.24 -5.63
C THR A 403 31.32 -6.96 -6.98
N LYS A 404 30.20 -7.23 -7.66
CA LYS A 404 30.21 -7.58 -9.08
C LYS A 404 29.78 -6.36 -9.89
N PRO A 405 30.46 -6.03 -11.00
CA PRO A 405 30.05 -4.94 -11.86
C PRO A 405 28.66 -5.23 -12.44
N VAL A 406 27.69 -4.37 -12.12
CA VAL A 406 26.30 -4.49 -12.56
C VAL A 406 25.72 -3.13 -12.90
N GLY A 407 24.68 -3.10 -13.76
CA GLY A 407 23.87 -1.89 -13.92
C GLY A 407 23.14 -1.55 -12.62
N VAL A 408 23.12 -0.27 -12.26
CA VAL A 408 22.50 0.24 -11.03
C VAL A 408 21.51 1.34 -11.38
N PHE A 409 20.26 1.14 -10.99
CA PHE A 409 19.26 2.21 -11.00
C PHE A 409 19.16 2.81 -9.60
N TYR A 410 19.35 4.12 -9.47
CA TYR A 410 19.11 4.85 -8.24
C TYR A 410 17.89 5.74 -8.42
N VAL A 411 16.74 5.31 -7.90
CA VAL A 411 15.48 6.07 -7.99
C VAL A 411 15.46 7.12 -6.88
N ALA A 412 15.66 8.38 -7.26
CA ALA A 412 15.58 9.53 -6.36
C ALA A 412 14.15 10.11 -6.39
N ALA A 413 13.35 9.73 -5.41
CA ALA A 413 11.96 10.18 -5.26
C ALA A 413 11.82 11.45 -4.40
N GLU A 414 12.86 11.83 -3.64
CA GLU A 414 12.82 12.98 -2.72
C GLU A 414 13.58 14.21 -3.26
N ASP A 415 14.90 14.10 -3.41
CA ASP A 415 15.79 15.22 -3.75
C ASP A 415 16.73 14.87 -4.91
N GLY A 416 16.23 15.03 -6.14
CA GLY A 416 17.00 14.77 -7.36
C GLY A 416 18.24 15.67 -7.48
N ASN A 417 18.13 16.95 -7.13
CA ASN A 417 19.23 17.92 -7.24
C ASN A 417 20.38 17.59 -6.28
N GLY A 418 20.09 17.36 -5.00
CA GLY A 418 21.14 16.96 -4.06
C GLY A 418 21.72 15.59 -4.42
N MET A 419 20.94 14.67 -4.98
CA MET A 419 21.47 13.39 -5.44
C MET A 419 22.41 13.53 -6.64
N ARG A 420 22.12 14.41 -7.61
CA ARG A 420 23.07 14.75 -8.69
C ARG A 420 24.40 15.26 -8.13
N GLY A 421 24.34 16.10 -7.10
CA GLY A 421 25.52 16.57 -6.36
C GLY A 421 26.33 15.42 -5.75
N ARG A 422 25.67 14.48 -5.09
CA ARG A 422 26.32 13.29 -4.49
C ARG A 422 26.95 12.37 -5.55
N VAL A 423 26.28 12.17 -6.68
CA VAL A 423 26.83 11.39 -7.81
C VAL A 423 28.05 12.09 -8.40
N LYS A 424 28.04 13.43 -8.50
CA LYS A 424 29.21 14.21 -8.93
C LYS A 424 30.38 14.04 -7.95
N ALA A 425 30.14 14.12 -6.64
CA ALA A 425 31.17 13.87 -5.62
C ALA A 425 31.77 12.46 -5.72
N LEU A 426 30.93 11.44 -5.92
CA LEU A 426 31.38 10.05 -6.10
C LEU A 426 32.22 9.89 -7.37
N LYS A 427 31.81 10.53 -8.47
CA LYS A 427 32.57 10.54 -9.72
C LYS A 427 33.94 11.21 -9.57
N THR A 428 34.02 12.34 -8.85
CA THR A 428 35.29 13.01 -8.57
C THR A 428 36.22 12.11 -7.75
N ALA A 429 35.70 11.51 -6.68
CA ALA A 429 36.51 10.72 -5.75
C ALA A 429 36.90 9.33 -6.28
N HIS A 430 36.02 8.70 -7.06
CA HIS A 430 36.19 7.32 -7.48
C HIS A 430 36.32 7.14 -9.01
N GLY A 431 36.26 8.20 -9.80
CA GLY A 431 36.25 8.11 -11.26
C GLY A 431 34.91 7.65 -11.81
N ASP A 432 34.80 7.52 -13.13
CA ASP A 432 33.52 7.29 -13.82
C ASP A 432 32.93 5.88 -13.58
N ALA A 433 31.60 5.82 -13.52
CA ALA A 433 30.83 4.59 -13.33
C ALA A 433 29.64 4.56 -14.32
N PRO A 434 29.85 4.18 -15.58
CA PRO A 434 28.83 4.26 -16.63
C PRO A 434 27.62 3.35 -16.37
N GLY A 435 27.78 2.33 -15.53
CA GLY A 435 26.69 1.46 -15.09
C GLY A 435 25.76 2.07 -14.04
N PHE A 436 26.09 3.23 -13.47
CA PHE A 436 25.25 3.91 -12.47
C PHE A 436 24.32 4.92 -13.15
N GLN A 437 23.01 4.72 -13.00
CA GLN A 437 21.99 5.57 -13.59
C GLN A 437 21.08 6.15 -12.51
N LEU A 438 21.07 7.48 -12.40
CA LEU A 438 20.13 8.22 -11.58
C LEU A 438 18.77 8.28 -12.30
N VAL A 439 17.72 7.83 -11.64
CA VAL A 439 16.34 7.82 -12.14
C VAL A 439 15.54 8.86 -11.36
N GLU A 440 15.02 9.85 -12.07
CA GLU A 440 14.24 10.96 -11.51
C GLU A 440 12.82 10.95 -12.08
N GLY A 441 11.92 11.73 -11.48
CA GLY A 441 10.53 11.87 -11.93
C GLY A 441 9.59 10.77 -11.44
N VAL A 442 10.02 9.96 -10.48
CA VAL A 442 9.17 8.96 -9.82
C VAL A 442 8.45 9.60 -8.65
N SER A 443 7.12 9.65 -8.74
CA SER A 443 6.22 10.29 -7.78
C SER A 443 5.26 9.31 -7.11
N ASP A 444 4.89 8.22 -7.79
CA ASP A 444 4.00 7.19 -7.22
C ASP A 444 4.27 5.79 -7.77
N LEU A 445 4.73 4.88 -6.90
CA LEU A 445 4.88 3.46 -7.19
C LEU A 445 3.80 2.59 -6.54
N LEU A 446 2.88 3.16 -5.77
CA LEU A 446 1.86 2.46 -4.98
C LEU A 446 0.59 2.19 -5.78
N ALA A 447 0.11 3.16 -6.57
CA ALA A 447 -1.11 2.99 -7.33
C ALA A 447 -0.98 1.85 -8.35
N LYS A 448 -2.07 1.08 -8.51
CA LYS A 448 -2.10 -0.03 -9.46
C LYS A 448 -2.00 0.54 -10.88
N ASN A 449 -0.96 0.15 -11.61
CA ASN A 449 -0.63 0.67 -12.94
C ASN A 449 -0.36 2.19 -12.96
N SER A 450 0.27 2.74 -11.91
CA SER A 450 0.81 4.09 -12.01
C SER A 450 1.78 4.18 -13.20
N ALA A 451 1.77 5.32 -13.90
CA ALA A 451 2.65 5.54 -15.05
C ALA A 451 4.11 5.30 -14.67
N ASP A 452 4.53 5.78 -13.50
CA ASP A 452 5.89 5.64 -12.98
C ASP A 452 6.26 4.18 -12.71
N GLN A 453 5.34 3.39 -12.13
CA GLN A 453 5.58 1.97 -11.88
C GLN A 453 5.68 1.17 -13.18
N VAL A 454 4.86 1.50 -14.18
CA VAL A 454 4.92 0.86 -15.51
C VAL A 454 6.24 1.22 -16.20
N ALA A 455 6.58 2.51 -16.26
CA ALA A 455 7.81 3.01 -16.87
C ALA A 455 9.06 2.40 -16.21
N LEU A 456 9.10 2.33 -14.87
CA LEU A 456 10.21 1.71 -14.14
C LEU A 456 10.33 0.22 -14.47
N LYS A 457 9.21 -0.53 -14.53
CA LYS A 457 9.22 -1.95 -14.91
C LYS A 457 9.72 -2.17 -16.34
N GLU A 458 9.31 -1.32 -17.28
CA GLU A 458 9.77 -1.38 -18.66
C GLU A 458 11.27 -1.09 -18.77
N ALA A 459 11.76 -0.05 -18.07
CA ALA A 459 13.19 0.26 -18.00
C ALA A 459 14.01 -0.89 -17.40
N VAL A 460 13.53 -1.51 -16.31
CA VAL A 460 14.21 -2.68 -15.69
C VAL A 460 14.20 -3.88 -16.62
N LYS A 461 13.10 -4.13 -17.34
CA LYS A 461 13.01 -5.22 -18.32
C LYS A 461 13.98 -5.01 -19.48
N ALA A 462 14.12 -3.77 -19.96
CA ALA A 462 14.96 -3.40 -21.10
C ALA A 462 16.45 -3.41 -20.75
N GLN A 463 16.83 -2.76 -19.64
CA GLN A 463 18.24 -2.52 -19.31
C GLN A 463 18.83 -3.55 -18.33
N ARG A 464 17.99 -4.36 -17.68
CA ARG A 464 18.41 -5.45 -16.79
C ARG A 464 19.43 -5.01 -15.71
N PRO A 465 19.16 -3.97 -14.91
CA PRO A 465 20.05 -3.60 -13.81
C PRO A 465 20.18 -4.77 -12.82
N GLY A 466 21.37 -4.92 -12.23
CA GLY A 466 21.60 -5.90 -11.16
C GLY A 466 21.22 -5.38 -9.77
N LEU A 467 21.08 -4.06 -9.61
CA LEU A 467 20.74 -3.41 -8.35
C LEU A 467 19.85 -2.19 -8.57
N ILE A 468 18.82 -2.03 -7.73
CA ILE A 468 17.88 -0.90 -7.77
C ILE A 468 17.77 -0.33 -6.36
N PHE A 469 17.99 0.97 -6.20
CA PHE A 469 17.69 1.71 -4.97
C PHE A 469 16.42 2.54 -5.15
N ILE A 470 15.59 2.59 -4.10
CA ILE A 470 14.40 3.47 -4.05
C ILE A 470 14.55 4.36 -2.81
N ASP A 471 14.86 5.65 -3.05
CA ASP A 471 15.20 6.63 -2.02
C ASP A 471 14.29 7.87 -2.10
N THR A 472 13.39 8.13 -1.14
CA THR A 472 12.99 7.29 0.00
C THR A 472 11.68 6.54 -0.27
N LEU A 473 11.41 5.49 0.50
CA LEU A 473 10.18 4.70 0.45
C LEU A 473 8.95 5.58 0.66
N ALA A 474 8.98 6.50 1.63
CA ALA A 474 7.83 7.36 1.93
C ALA A 474 7.43 8.24 0.73
N MET A 475 8.44 8.78 0.01
CA MET A 475 8.23 9.63 -1.15
C MET A 475 7.83 8.84 -2.40
N ALA A 476 8.41 7.65 -2.59
CA ALA A 476 8.09 6.81 -3.73
C ALA A 476 6.70 6.14 -3.63
N PHE A 477 6.10 6.09 -2.44
CA PHE A 477 4.80 5.47 -2.18
C PHE A 477 3.88 6.45 -1.43
N PRO A 478 3.34 7.49 -2.10
CA PRO A 478 2.51 8.50 -1.46
C PRO A 478 1.20 7.92 -0.91
N GLY A 479 0.73 8.46 0.21
CA GLY A 479 -0.51 7.99 0.87
C GLY A 479 -0.40 6.62 1.55
N LEU A 480 0.82 6.10 1.71
CA LEU A 480 1.09 4.86 2.43
C LEU A 480 0.91 5.08 3.94
N GLU A 481 0.03 4.31 4.56
CA GLU A 481 -0.02 4.19 6.02
C GLU A 481 1.09 3.23 6.47
N GLU A 482 2.26 3.75 6.82
CA GLU A 482 3.46 2.94 7.13
C GLU A 482 3.19 1.91 8.26
N ASN A 483 2.33 2.26 9.22
CA ASN A 483 1.95 1.38 10.33
C ASN A 483 1.03 0.21 9.92
N SER A 484 0.53 0.20 8.68
CA SER A 484 -0.35 -0.86 8.17
C SER A 484 0.44 -1.99 7.53
N ALA A 485 0.31 -3.19 8.10
CA ALA A 485 0.84 -4.44 7.57
C ALA A 485 0.47 -4.67 6.08
N MET A 486 -0.77 -4.33 5.72
CA MET A 486 -1.26 -4.47 4.35
C MET A 486 -0.57 -3.48 3.40
N ALA A 487 -0.35 -2.25 3.85
CA ALA A 487 0.33 -1.22 3.08
C ALA A 487 1.80 -1.61 2.80
N MET A 488 2.53 -2.04 3.83
CA MET A 488 3.92 -2.51 3.68
C MET A 488 4.01 -3.80 2.84
N GLY A 489 3.00 -4.69 2.91
CA GLY A 489 2.90 -5.85 2.03
C GLY A 489 2.83 -5.47 0.55
N ARG A 490 2.15 -4.38 0.20
CA ARG A 490 2.11 -3.87 -1.18
C ARG A 490 3.46 -3.32 -1.63
N VAL A 491 4.17 -2.59 -0.78
CA VAL A 491 5.52 -2.08 -1.08
C VAL A 491 6.47 -3.24 -1.41
N VAL A 492 6.47 -4.28 -0.57
CA VAL A 492 7.28 -5.48 -0.81
C VAL A 492 6.88 -6.19 -2.09
N ALA A 493 5.58 -6.27 -2.41
CA ALA A 493 5.11 -6.88 -3.65
C ALA A 493 5.61 -6.12 -4.89
N VAL A 494 5.64 -4.77 -4.84
CA VAL A 494 6.21 -3.93 -5.90
C VAL A 494 7.71 -4.19 -6.02
N ALA A 495 8.45 -4.16 -4.91
CA ALA A 495 9.89 -4.45 -4.92
C ALA A 495 10.19 -5.85 -5.49
N ARG A 496 9.49 -6.90 -5.04
CA ARG A 496 9.61 -8.27 -5.58
C ARG A 496 9.21 -8.37 -7.06
N SER A 497 8.36 -7.48 -7.56
CA SER A 497 8.02 -7.46 -8.99
C SER A 497 9.19 -6.99 -9.86
N LEU A 498 10.03 -6.09 -9.34
CA LEU A 498 11.23 -5.60 -10.02
C LEU A 498 12.36 -6.62 -10.01
N THR A 499 12.40 -7.52 -9.02
CA THR A 499 13.43 -8.58 -8.93
C THR A 499 13.27 -9.69 -9.98
N LYS A 500 12.14 -9.74 -10.71
CA LYS A 500 11.86 -10.77 -11.73
C LYS A 500 12.94 -10.89 -12.80
N TRP A 501 13.63 -9.80 -13.09
CA TRP A 501 14.64 -9.74 -14.14
C TRP A 501 16.08 -9.88 -13.64
N GLY A 502 16.27 -10.20 -12.36
CA GLY A 502 17.58 -10.48 -11.75
C GLY A 502 18.07 -9.43 -10.76
N ALA A 503 17.49 -8.23 -10.81
CA ALA A 503 17.85 -7.11 -9.94
C ALA A 503 17.62 -7.43 -8.45
N ALA A 504 18.54 -7.02 -7.58
CA ALA A 504 18.25 -6.80 -6.17
C ALA A 504 17.61 -5.41 -5.97
N VAL A 505 16.70 -5.28 -5.01
CA VAL A 505 16.03 -4.00 -4.71
C VAL A 505 16.32 -3.59 -3.27
N VAL A 506 16.74 -2.34 -3.07
CA VAL A 506 17.06 -1.75 -1.77
C VAL A 506 16.12 -0.58 -1.51
N LEU A 507 15.33 -0.67 -0.45
CA LEU A 507 14.40 0.38 -0.02
C LEU A 507 15.08 1.26 1.04
N ILE A 508 15.02 2.58 0.89
CA ILE A 508 15.51 3.51 1.91
C ILE A 508 14.34 4.02 2.75
N HIS A 509 14.38 3.83 4.07
CA HIS A 509 13.26 4.13 4.95
C HIS A 509 13.68 4.92 6.20
N HIS A 510 12.75 5.69 6.77
CA HIS A 510 12.98 6.38 8.03
C HIS A 510 12.57 5.50 9.20
N ASP A 511 13.21 5.69 10.36
CA ASP A 511 12.75 5.05 11.58
C ASP A 511 11.53 5.78 12.15
N THR A 512 10.56 5.03 12.69
CA THR A 512 9.41 5.60 13.40
C THR A 512 9.86 5.98 14.82
N LYS A 513 9.43 7.14 15.34
CA LYS A 513 9.87 7.77 16.61
C LYS A 513 9.69 6.93 17.91
N ALA A 514 9.35 5.64 17.84
CA ALA A 514 9.38 4.76 19.00
C ALA A 514 10.82 4.26 19.21
N ALA A 515 11.49 4.84 20.21
CA ALA A 515 12.81 4.42 20.66
C ALA A 515 12.88 2.91 20.89
N ASP A 516 14.05 2.34 20.57
CA ASP A 516 14.47 0.95 20.74
C ASP A 516 14.05 -0.07 19.67
N ALA A 517 14.88 -0.06 18.62
CA ALA A 517 15.55 -1.24 18.11
C ALA A 517 14.65 -2.45 17.81
N THR A 518 13.75 -2.29 16.85
CA THR A 518 13.48 -3.19 15.71
C THR A 518 12.24 -2.66 15.01
N PRO A 519 12.01 -2.98 13.72
CA PRO A 519 10.72 -2.81 13.05
C PRO A 519 9.62 -3.67 13.72
N ARG A 520 9.34 -3.48 15.02
CA ARG A 520 8.28 -4.18 15.75
C ARG A 520 6.90 -3.67 15.37
N GLY A 521 6.80 -2.44 14.85
CA GLY A 521 5.63 -1.98 14.10
C GLY A 521 5.46 -2.67 12.74
N HIS A 522 6.49 -3.37 12.23
CA HIS A 522 6.52 -3.99 10.91
C HIS A 522 7.10 -5.41 10.93
N SER A 523 6.65 -6.26 11.87
CA SER A 523 7.03 -7.69 11.91
C SER A 523 6.93 -8.39 10.56
N LEU A 524 5.96 -7.99 9.72
CA LEU A 524 5.75 -8.48 8.35
C LEU A 524 6.75 -7.94 7.32
N LEU A 525 7.11 -6.65 7.36
CA LEU A 525 8.14 -6.11 6.47
C LEU A 525 9.47 -6.81 6.74
N ASN A 526 9.85 -6.87 8.01
CA ASN A 526 11.08 -7.52 8.42
C ASN A 526 11.08 -9.02 8.09
N GLY A 527 9.93 -9.69 8.14
CA GLY A 527 9.77 -11.07 7.67
C GLY A 527 10.05 -11.25 6.18
N ALA A 528 9.62 -10.29 5.35
CA ALA A 528 9.69 -10.38 3.90
C ALA A 528 11.00 -9.86 3.27
N LEU A 529 11.77 -9.05 4.01
CA LEU A 529 13.11 -8.60 3.60
C LEU A 529 14.14 -9.73 3.69
N ASP A 530 15.11 -9.75 2.78
CA ASP A 530 16.27 -10.65 2.86
C ASP A 530 17.40 -10.04 3.71
N VAL A 531 17.51 -8.70 3.70
CA VAL A 531 18.56 -7.94 4.39
C VAL A 531 17.97 -6.66 4.98
N ALA A 532 18.37 -6.31 6.20
CA ALA A 532 17.94 -5.09 6.88
C ALA A 532 19.15 -4.43 7.58
N LEU A 533 19.47 -3.20 7.19
CA LEU A 533 20.61 -2.43 7.69
C LEU A 533 20.11 -1.15 8.40
N HIS A 534 20.42 -1.03 9.68
CA HIS A 534 20.09 0.13 10.50
C HIS A 534 21.27 1.11 10.53
N VAL A 535 21.09 2.30 9.97
CA VAL A 535 22.10 3.36 9.98
C VAL A 535 21.87 4.28 11.17
N LYS A 536 22.87 4.38 12.04
CA LYS A 536 22.91 5.25 13.20
C LYS A 536 24.11 6.19 13.11
N ARG A 537 23.92 7.43 13.56
CA ARG A 537 25.02 8.38 13.72
C ARG A 537 25.59 8.19 15.13
N GLY A 538 26.87 7.83 15.20
CA GLY A 538 27.62 7.69 16.44
C GLY A 538 28.40 8.96 16.79
N ASP A 539 29.21 8.85 17.84
CA ASP A 539 30.05 9.94 18.32
C ASP A 539 31.22 10.23 17.35
N GLY A 540 31.79 11.44 17.44
CA GLY A 540 32.91 11.85 16.60
C GLY A 540 32.59 12.05 15.11
N GLY A 541 31.30 12.02 14.72
CA GLY A 541 30.89 12.17 13.32
C GLY A 541 30.92 10.86 12.51
N ILE A 542 31.20 9.75 13.17
CA ILE A 542 31.16 8.40 12.58
C ILE A 542 29.70 7.97 12.41
N ILE A 543 29.38 7.42 11.25
CA ILE A 543 28.09 6.82 10.96
C ILE A 543 28.29 5.31 10.84
N ARG A 544 27.50 4.53 11.58
CA ARG A 544 27.56 3.06 11.60
C ARG A 544 26.29 2.45 11.03
N GLY A 545 26.46 1.45 10.19
CA GLY A 545 25.42 0.58 9.67
C GLY A 545 25.45 -0.77 10.37
N GLU A 546 24.43 -1.05 11.17
CA GLU A 546 24.25 -2.28 11.93
C GLU A 546 23.28 -3.22 11.20
N LEU A 547 23.71 -4.44 10.87
CA LEU A 547 22.84 -5.43 10.24
C LEU A 547 21.88 -6.03 11.26
N THR A 548 20.60 -5.77 11.10
CA THR A 548 19.53 -6.38 11.93
C THR A 548 19.00 -7.68 11.33
N LYS A 549 19.18 -7.88 10.03
CA LYS A 549 18.87 -9.13 9.31
C LYS A 549 19.81 -9.30 8.13
N ASN A 550 20.35 -10.50 7.96
CA ASN A 550 21.17 -10.83 6.81
C ASN A 550 21.00 -12.32 6.42
N ARG A 551 20.42 -12.60 5.26
CA ARG A 551 20.34 -13.97 4.70
C ARG A 551 21.58 -14.38 3.90
N ASN A 552 22.51 -13.46 3.68
CA ASN A 552 23.67 -13.63 2.80
C ASN A 552 24.99 -13.74 3.56
N GLY A 553 24.98 -13.64 4.89
CA GLY A 553 26.18 -13.66 5.72
C GLY A 553 25.86 -13.35 7.18
N SER A 554 26.92 -13.15 7.98
CA SER A 554 26.78 -12.75 9.39
C SER A 554 26.21 -11.32 9.51
N CYS A 555 25.58 -11.05 10.65
CA CYS A 555 25.21 -9.71 11.09
C CYS A 555 26.38 -8.99 11.80
N ASP A 556 27.46 -9.67 12.17
CA ASP A 556 28.60 -9.13 12.94
C ASP A 556 29.50 -8.18 12.13
N ARG A 557 29.07 -7.77 10.93
CA ARG A 557 29.85 -6.88 10.08
C ARG A 557 29.58 -5.44 10.46
N ASP A 558 30.66 -4.71 10.70
CA ASP A 558 30.62 -3.27 10.93
C ASP A 558 30.76 -2.52 9.60
N ILE A 559 29.76 -1.70 9.26
CA ILE A 559 29.82 -0.76 8.14
C ILE A 559 29.96 0.62 8.76
N ALA A 560 31.16 1.17 8.77
CA ALA A 560 31.42 2.49 9.34
C ALA A 560 31.95 3.46 8.28
N PHE A 561 31.43 4.69 8.27
CA PHE A 561 31.89 5.76 7.38
C PHE A 561 31.80 7.13 8.04
N THR A 562 32.55 8.08 7.50
CA THR A 562 32.42 9.50 7.79
C THR A 562 31.85 10.24 6.59
N ILE A 563 31.44 11.50 6.80
CA ILE A 563 31.02 12.39 5.72
C ILE A 563 32.24 13.21 5.31
N GLN A 564 32.68 13.06 4.07
CA GLN A 564 33.67 13.95 3.44
C GLN A 564 32.98 14.93 2.50
N ILE A 565 33.56 16.11 2.35
CA ILE A 565 33.03 17.18 1.50
C ILE A 565 33.92 17.30 0.28
N GLU A 566 33.32 17.20 -0.90
CA GLU A 566 33.95 17.48 -2.18
C GLU A 566 33.60 18.88 -2.67
N HIS A 567 34.52 19.51 -3.40
CA HIS A 567 34.30 20.84 -3.99
C HIS A 567 33.51 20.71 -5.30
N GLY A 568 32.27 21.21 -5.29
CA GLY A 568 31.32 21.14 -6.40
C GLY A 568 31.46 22.26 -7.44
N GLY A 569 32.33 23.24 -7.20
CA GLY A 569 32.47 24.47 -7.97
C GLY A 569 32.13 25.69 -7.12
N ILE A 570 31.78 26.78 -7.78
CA ILE A 570 31.38 28.04 -7.17
C ILE A 570 29.95 28.34 -7.64
N ASP A 571 29.10 28.83 -6.74
CA ASP A 571 27.72 29.23 -7.05
C ASP A 571 27.63 30.64 -7.66
N GLU A 572 26.40 31.14 -7.84
CA GLU A 572 26.13 32.46 -8.42
C GLU A 572 26.62 33.62 -7.55
N ASP A 573 26.73 33.40 -6.24
CA ASP A 573 27.15 34.40 -5.25
C ASP A 573 28.67 34.40 -5.01
N GLY A 574 29.40 33.46 -5.62
CA GLY A 574 30.85 33.33 -5.45
C GLY A 574 31.26 32.37 -4.33
N ASP A 575 30.30 31.68 -3.70
CA ASP A 575 30.55 30.74 -2.61
C ASP A 575 30.82 29.33 -3.13
N THR A 576 31.62 28.57 -2.38
CA THR A 576 32.00 27.21 -2.77
C THR A 576 30.85 26.23 -2.55
N ILE A 577 30.43 25.56 -3.62
CA ILE A 577 29.43 24.48 -3.55
C ILE A 577 30.08 23.26 -2.86
N THR A 578 29.47 22.80 -1.78
CA THR A 578 29.95 21.63 -1.02
C THR A 578 29.10 20.39 -1.33
N LEU A 579 29.75 19.29 -1.71
CA LEU A 579 29.07 18.05 -2.11
C LEU A 579 29.45 16.92 -1.13
N PRO A 580 28.55 16.50 -0.24
CA PRO A 580 28.86 15.47 0.74
C PRO A 580 28.91 14.08 0.10
N ARG A 581 29.85 13.24 0.52
CA ARG A 581 29.92 11.81 0.20
C ARG A 581 30.29 10.96 1.42
N ALA A 582 29.99 9.68 1.35
CA ALA A 582 30.50 8.71 2.32
C ALA A 582 31.99 8.44 2.05
N SER A 583 32.77 8.34 3.12
CA SER A 583 34.15 7.83 3.10
C SER A 583 34.25 6.65 4.05
N GLU A 584 34.64 5.49 3.53
CA GLU A 584 34.80 4.28 4.34
C GLU A 584 35.81 4.52 5.45
N LEU A 585 35.54 3.96 6.64
CA LEU A 585 36.54 3.84 7.71
C LEU A 585 37.20 2.48 7.58
N THR A 586 38.51 2.46 7.39
CA THR A 586 39.26 1.19 7.30
C THR A 586 39.57 0.70 8.71
N ALA A 587 39.47 -0.62 8.95
CA ALA A 587 39.85 -1.21 10.22
C ALA A 587 41.35 -0.94 10.50
N GLY A 588 41.63 0.03 11.38
CA GLY A 588 42.96 0.56 11.66
C GLY A 588 43.03 2.09 11.78
N GLU A 589 42.01 2.82 11.28
CA GLU A 589 41.94 4.28 11.43
C GLU A 589 41.30 4.65 12.78
N SER A 590 42.13 4.88 13.80
CA SER A 590 41.70 5.47 15.07
C SER A 590 41.36 6.95 14.85
N PHE A 591 40.08 7.27 14.73
CA PHE A 591 39.65 8.66 14.53
C PHE A 591 39.51 9.39 15.87
N MET A 592 40.05 10.61 15.93
CA MET A 592 39.97 11.45 17.11
C MET A 592 38.51 11.85 17.39
N PRO A 593 37.99 11.62 18.61
CA PRO A 593 36.65 12.02 18.97
C PRO A 593 36.54 13.56 19.01
N LYS A 594 35.43 14.10 18.51
CA LYS A 594 35.22 15.55 18.48
C LYS A 594 35.14 16.10 19.91
N LEU A 595 36.14 16.92 20.27
CA LEU A 595 36.24 17.54 21.59
C LEU A 595 35.40 18.83 21.66
N THR A 596 34.77 19.05 22.80
CA THR A 596 34.11 20.32 23.15
C THR A 596 35.16 21.40 23.34
N ARG A 597 34.75 22.68 23.32
CA ARG A 597 35.67 23.81 23.54
C ARG A 597 36.46 23.67 24.85
N SER A 598 35.79 23.27 25.94
CA SER A 598 36.45 23.05 27.22
C SER A 598 37.39 21.85 27.20
N GLU A 599 37.01 20.73 26.58
CA GLU A 599 37.91 19.57 26.45
C GLU A 599 39.14 19.87 25.59
N ASN A 600 39.02 20.66 24.52
CA ASN A 600 40.15 21.11 23.71
C ASN A 600 41.13 21.97 24.51
N LEU A 601 40.62 22.96 25.26
CA LEU A 601 41.45 23.81 26.11
C LEU A 601 42.12 23.02 27.25
N ALA A 602 41.41 22.03 27.81
CA ALA A 602 41.98 21.11 28.80
C ALA A 602 43.10 20.25 28.21
N LEU A 603 42.91 19.72 27.00
CA LEU A 603 43.91 18.92 26.32
C LEU A 603 45.15 19.77 25.95
N GLU A 604 44.96 20.99 25.43
CA GLU A 604 46.05 21.93 25.13
C GLU A 604 46.91 22.23 26.36
N ALA A 605 46.28 22.43 27.52
CA ALA A 605 46.98 22.64 28.79
C ALA A 605 47.72 21.38 29.28
N LEU A 606 47.18 20.18 29.02
CA LEU A 606 47.83 18.92 29.36
C LEU A 606 49.06 18.67 28.49
N GLU A 607 48.93 18.89 27.17
CA GLU A 607 50.03 18.78 26.21
C GLU A 607 51.18 19.74 26.54
N ALA A 608 50.87 20.96 26.98
CA ALA A 608 51.87 21.93 27.41
C ALA A 608 52.66 21.44 28.64
N GLU A 609 51.98 20.90 29.65
CA GLU A 609 52.62 20.33 30.84
C GLU A 609 53.43 19.07 30.52
N MET A 610 52.94 18.21 29.62
CA MET A 610 53.69 17.03 29.18
C MET A 610 54.99 17.41 28.45
N ARG A 611 54.98 18.45 27.61
CA ARG A 611 56.21 18.97 26.97
C ARG A 611 57.22 19.50 27.99
N VAL A 612 56.74 20.15 29.06
CA VAL A 612 57.62 20.61 30.16
C VAL A 612 58.20 19.41 30.91
N ALA A 613 57.39 18.38 31.18
CA ALA A 613 57.85 17.16 31.83
C ALA A 613 58.86 16.36 30.98
N GLU A 614 58.68 16.30 29.66
CA GLU A 614 59.63 15.71 28.70
C GLU A 614 61.00 16.40 28.77
N LEU A 615 61.02 17.74 28.76
CA LEU A 615 62.24 18.55 28.82
C LEU A 615 63.00 18.41 30.16
N CYS A 616 62.33 17.98 31.22
CA CYS A 616 62.90 17.79 32.55
C CYS A 616 63.28 16.32 32.86
N SER A 617 63.03 15.38 31.94
CA SER A 617 63.33 13.96 32.12
C SER A 617 64.66 13.57 31.49
N ASP A 618 65.55 12.94 32.27
CA ASP A 618 66.89 12.48 31.81
C ASP A 618 66.85 11.08 31.15
N GLU A 619 65.69 10.40 31.12
CA GLU A 619 65.52 9.02 30.62
C GLU A 619 64.60 8.97 29.40
N MET A 620 65.11 8.49 28.27
CA MET A 620 64.50 8.63 26.94
C MET A 620 63.41 7.58 26.59
N ASP A 621 63.07 6.67 27.51
CA ASP A 621 62.23 5.48 27.23
C ASP A 621 61.02 5.31 28.20
N GLN A 622 60.71 6.30 29.05
CA GLN A 622 59.52 6.24 29.92
C GLN A 622 58.38 7.10 29.36
N ALA A 623 57.16 6.55 29.37
CA ALA A 623 55.95 7.30 29.01
C ALA A 623 55.77 8.49 29.95
N VAL A 624 55.83 9.71 29.42
CA VAL A 624 55.70 10.92 30.22
C VAL A 624 54.28 11.01 30.77
N SER A 625 54.19 11.19 32.08
CA SER A 625 52.91 11.28 32.79
C SER A 625 52.86 12.56 33.61
N VAL A 626 51.69 13.21 33.64
CA VAL A 626 51.47 14.45 34.39
C VAL A 626 50.50 14.17 35.53
N PRO A 627 50.81 14.56 36.79
CA PRO A 627 49.85 14.48 37.89
C PRO A 627 48.61 15.34 37.63
N ILE A 628 47.42 14.82 37.99
CA ILE A 628 46.15 15.55 37.84
C ILE A 628 46.21 16.96 38.45
N ASP A 629 46.84 17.12 39.61
CA ASP A 629 46.92 18.41 40.31
C ASP A 629 47.83 19.44 39.63
N ASP A 630 48.82 19.00 38.86
CA ASP A 630 49.69 19.90 38.09
C ASP A 630 48.97 20.37 36.82
N TRP A 631 48.31 19.44 36.12
CA TRP A 631 47.41 19.79 35.00
C TRP A 631 46.26 20.70 35.45
N ARG A 632 45.69 20.44 36.63
CA ARG A 632 44.63 21.29 37.19
C ARG A 632 45.14 22.70 37.46
N ARG A 633 46.37 22.85 37.97
CA ARG A 633 46.97 24.17 38.23
C ARG A 633 47.31 24.91 36.95
N SER A 634 47.70 24.22 35.88
CA SER A 634 48.04 24.86 34.60
C SER A 634 46.85 25.51 33.90
N ILE A 635 45.63 25.02 34.17
CA ILE A 635 44.38 25.57 33.62
C ILE A 635 43.58 26.43 34.62
N GLU A 636 43.97 26.46 35.89
CA GLU A 636 43.33 27.30 36.92
C GLU A 636 43.64 28.78 36.66
N GLY A 637 42.62 29.54 36.23
CA GLY A 637 42.74 30.96 35.88
C GLY A 637 42.65 31.29 34.38
N ASP A 638 42.48 30.30 33.49
CA ASP A 638 42.18 30.57 32.08
C ASP A 638 40.69 30.94 31.90
N ASP A 639 40.42 32.23 31.72
CA ASP A 639 39.09 32.78 31.46
C ASP A 639 38.43 32.21 30.18
N ARG A 640 39.21 31.58 29.28
CA ARG A 640 38.68 30.89 28.08
C ARG A 640 38.06 29.53 28.42
N PHE A 641 38.44 28.92 29.54
CA PHE A 641 38.03 27.57 29.95
C PHE A 641 36.70 27.55 30.71
N TYR A 642 36.45 28.55 31.56
CA TYR A 642 35.21 28.71 32.32
C TYR A 642 34.86 30.19 32.50
N SER A 643 33.57 30.53 32.39
CA SER A 643 33.09 31.89 32.64
C SER A 643 32.41 31.97 34.00
N GLY A 644 33.04 32.61 34.99
CA GLY A 644 32.39 32.99 36.24
C GLY A 644 33.29 33.06 37.46
N ASP A 645 33.01 34.01 38.34
CA ASP A 645 33.73 34.23 39.60
C ASP A 645 33.23 33.24 40.67
N LYS A 646 33.90 32.07 40.78
CA LYS A 646 33.87 31.10 41.91
C LYS A 646 34.70 29.84 41.61
N ARG A 647 35.55 29.42 42.56
CA ARG A 647 36.29 28.12 42.58
C ARG A 647 35.42 26.88 42.30
N ASN A 648 34.13 26.91 42.66
CA ASN A 648 33.23 25.77 42.41
C ASN A 648 32.90 25.59 40.92
N SER A 649 32.82 26.67 40.14
CA SER A 649 32.53 26.60 38.69
C SER A 649 33.68 25.95 37.92
N PHE A 650 34.92 26.27 38.31
CA PHE A 650 36.13 25.65 37.77
C PHE A 650 36.17 24.14 38.04
N ASN A 651 35.96 23.72 39.29
CA ASN A 651 36.03 22.31 39.67
C ASN A 651 35.00 21.44 38.91
N VAL A 652 33.81 21.99 38.66
CA VAL A 652 32.77 21.30 37.88
C VAL A 652 33.15 21.23 36.40
N ALA A 653 33.69 22.30 35.83
CA ALA A 653 34.16 22.33 34.44
C ALA A 653 35.33 21.38 34.20
N PHE A 654 36.33 21.40 35.09
CA PHE A 654 37.50 20.52 35.04
C PHE A 654 37.11 19.05 35.18
N LYS A 655 36.24 18.71 36.16
CA LYS A 655 35.76 17.33 36.32
C LYS A 655 34.98 16.81 35.10
N ARG A 656 34.22 17.69 34.43
CA ARG A 656 33.52 17.35 33.18
C ARG A 656 34.49 17.14 32.02
N ALA A 657 35.51 17.99 31.87
CA ALA A 657 36.52 17.85 30.82
C ALA A 657 37.37 16.59 31.02
N LEU A 658 37.81 16.32 32.26
CA LEU A 658 38.53 15.10 32.65
C LEU A 658 37.73 13.84 32.30
N GLY A 659 36.46 13.77 32.73
CA GLY A 659 35.57 12.66 32.42
C GLY A 659 35.35 12.51 30.91
N GLY A 660 35.09 13.63 30.22
CA GLY A 660 34.86 13.64 28.77
C GLY A 660 36.07 13.16 27.97
N LEU A 661 37.29 13.57 28.32
CA LEU A 661 38.53 13.12 27.67
C LEU A 661 38.84 11.65 27.96
N SER A 662 38.58 11.18 29.19
CA SER A 662 38.75 9.78 29.57
C SER A 662 37.73 8.88 28.88
N ASP A 663 36.45 9.25 28.86
CA ASP A 663 35.37 8.49 28.21
C ASP A 663 35.59 8.39 26.69
N LYS A 664 36.20 9.43 26.11
CA LYS A 664 36.60 9.49 24.70
C LYS A 664 37.89 8.74 24.39
N GLY A 665 38.58 8.20 25.40
CA GLY A 665 39.82 7.44 25.23
C GLY A 665 41.01 8.27 24.75
N VAL A 666 40.97 9.60 24.93
CA VAL A 666 42.06 10.53 24.56
C VAL A 666 43.16 10.52 25.62
N ILE A 667 42.77 10.39 26.89
CA ILE A 667 43.68 10.29 28.04
C ILE A 667 43.43 9.00 28.81
N GLU A 668 44.45 8.50 29.47
CA GLU A 668 44.37 7.37 30.39
C GLU A 668 44.80 7.80 31.80
N ILE A 669 43.93 7.54 32.78
CA ILE A 669 44.23 7.77 34.19
C ILE A 669 44.84 6.49 34.74
N VAL A 670 46.15 6.49 35.01
CA VAL A 670 46.87 5.31 35.48
C VAL A 670 46.55 5.11 36.96
N THR A 671 45.81 4.05 37.29
CA THR A 671 45.55 3.67 38.68
C THR A 671 46.60 2.67 39.17
N GLY A 672 47.51 3.10 40.05
CA GLY A 672 48.39 2.18 40.77
C GLY A 672 47.64 1.42 41.87
N ASP A 673 48.07 0.20 42.18
CA ASP A 673 47.49 -0.73 43.18
C ASP A 673 47.61 -0.26 44.66
N GLY A 674 47.73 1.04 44.92
CA GLY A 674 47.80 1.62 46.27
C GLY A 674 46.71 2.67 46.46
N GLY A 675 45.87 2.51 47.48
CA GLY A 675 44.76 3.41 47.85
C GLY A 675 45.18 4.81 48.30
N GLY A 676 45.81 5.58 47.41
CA GLY A 676 46.04 7.02 47.56
C GLY A 676 44.82 7.84 47.14
N ALA A 677 44.69 9.05 47.70
CA ALA A 677 43.63 9.99 47.35
C ALA A 677 43.57 10.29 45.84
N ASP A 678 42.37 10.50 45.30
CA ASP A 678 42.07 10.69 43.86
C ASP A 678 42.91 11.79 43.15
N HIS A 679 43.61 12.64 43.90
CA HIS A 679 44.31 13.83 43.44
C HIS A 679 45.74 13.58 42.89
N ALA A 680 46.34 12.42 43.20
CA ALA A 680 47.73 12.11 42.84
C ALA A 680 47.90 11.13 41.66
N LYS A 681 46.83 10.86 40.89
CA LYS A 681 46.88 9.88 39.80
C LYS A 681 47.60 10.48 38.58
N PRO A 682 48.59 9.78 38.00
CA PRO A 682 49.24 10.21 36.77
C PRO A 682 48.32 10.03 35.56
N ILE A 683 48.36 11.00 34.64
CA ILE A 683 47.67 10.95 33.36
C ILE A 683 48.69 10.81 32.24
N VAL A 684 48.38 9.93 31.29
CA VAL A 684 49.14 9.76 30.04
C VAL A 684 48.21 10.07 28.87
N ILE A 685 48.69 10.83 27.89
CA ILE A 685 48.02 10.96 26.59
C ILE A 685 48.29 9.67 25.82
N ARG A 686 47.25 9.02 25.32
CA ARG A 686 47.46 7.87 24.44
C ARG A 686 48.06 8.36 23.13
N ASP A 687 49.17 7.77 22.71
CA ASP A 687 49.76 8.04 21.39
C ASP A 687 48.72 7.79 20.30
N LEU A 688 48.14 8.87 19.82
CA LEU A 688 47.32 8.88 18.62
C LEU A 688 48.30 9.12 17.46
N PRO A 689 48.25 8.31 16.38
CA PRO A 689 49.19 8.46 15.29
C PRO A 689 49.10 9.88 14.72
N HIS A 690 50.17 10.65 14.92
CA HIS A 690 50.34 11.99 14.37
C HIS A 690 50.04 11.97 12.86
N GLU A 691 49.25 12.93 12.40
CA GLU A 691 49.23 13.31 10.98
C GLU A 691 50.68 13.59 10.55
N GLN A 692 51.29 12.64 9.83
CA GLN A 692 52.42 12.96 8.99
C GLN A 692 51.86 13.78 7.82
N GLY A 693 51.95 15.10 7.97
CA GLY A 693 51.60 16.03 6.91
C GLY A 693 52.45 15.80 5.66
N VAL A 694 51.79 15.83 4.51
CA VAL A 694 52.03 16.73 3.36
C VAL A 694 50.72 16.92 2.62
#